data_AF-A0A8J3IS21-F1
#
_entry.id   AF-A0A8J3IS21-F1
#
_cell.length_a   1.000
_cell.length_b   1.000
_cell.length_c   1.000
_cell.angle_alpha   90.00
_cell.angle_beta   90.00
_cell.angle_gamma   90.00
#
_symmetry.space_group_name_H-M   'P 1'
#
loop_
_entity.id
_entity.type
_entity.pdbx_description
1 polymer ?
#
loop_
_entity_poly.entity_id
_entity_poly.type
_entity_poly.pdbx_seq_one_letter_code
_entity_poly.pdbx_strand_id
1 'polypeptide(L)'
;MPSDGPDRQDILDAFKRFYESFRAAHAHLLSFLHDIASPAECSRFASLLLYRLIFLYFLQKQHVFDNNPHYLFDMLKLLQKHGHKQSFHSFYCHLLLHLSETPPPSDFDELLVTIPRFKVALFDITSLKNDDSNFQIPDEAFEQLFTLFDSFQWQLDAPLSPNTLNPALLTYIFEKSINQKQMGAYYTKEDVSEYISKNTIITYILHTLQQTCKEDFRPDGPLWQLLHTDPDRYISTALCCQSYLATETEREYAQRRKRYADLKTMLASGMIVSINDFITYNLDITCFLRDIICTSNSTRLLHTLYECLASMSILDPTCGSGAFLFAALNILTPLHTACLERMRTMISEHNRYPSEYLAQFREILNQADRYADPTCFILKTIISNNLYGVDIMPEATEICRLRLLLTLAARLKHPDEIAPVVTFHIRCGNTLVGFVRTQEAEKAITNHSSHRTLPHDTEQRVQLDAYLASASRHIPAEEHEAMQQWRESHQPFHWCIEFHEIMQRGGFDVIIGNPPYVEYSKVRHIYRVQGYETVTCGNLYAAVIERSLALCRPGSGFLGYIVPLSICGSGRFHQLRSIIKQHTSAHWFANFEIFPCRLFDGAFQRLSILLARHGIRPENNVFVTKIQRWYATERPHLIDLIAYTKTQCTLKPLVIPKLASPLQERILQKILSQAQDQTIAILLSDQPTDHFVYYQEATNYWTKAVNGIPYYKKNGVIMPPPHGRFLYFHAASTAQAIMAIMNSSLFYVWFATFSDGFHLSHMLVKDFPVSSQLYEQKELLQLSQALQQSIKAHARKSTRNTRITARPNKDQLLIELEEYRMSHSKPLIDAIDALLADHYGFTPEELDFIIHYDHKYRMGKDDGEADMAEAAIYQARQALQKQSEDL
;
A
#
# COMPACT_ATOMS: atom_id res chain seq x y z
N MET A 1 -23.62 -0.29 23.07
CA MET A 1 -23.30 1.15 23.05
C MET A 1 -21.94 1.33 23.71
N PRO A 2 -20.83 1.37 22.97
CA PRO A 2 -19.57 1.85 23.53
C PRO A 2 -19.60 3.38 23.56
N SER A 3 -19.11 3.95 24.65
CA SER A 3 -18.96 5.40 24.88
C SER A 3 -18.11 6.05 23.79
N ASP A 4 -18.64 7.09 23.16
CA ASP A 4 -17.94 7.93 22.20
C ASP A 4 -16.69 8.53 22.85
N GLY A 5 -15.53 8.03 22.44
CA GLY A 5 -14.29 8.79 22.56
C GLY A 5 -14.36 10.05 21.69
N PRO A 6 -13.45 11.02 21.90
CA PRO A 6 -13.39 12.23 21.12
C PRO A 6 -13.41 11.92 19.61
N ASP A 7 -14.20 12.69 18.85
CA ASP A 7 -14.41 12.45 17.42
C ASP A 7 -13.07 12.54 16.68
N ARG A 8 -12.84 11.65 15.71
CA ARG A 8 -11.62 11.61 14.88
C ARG A 8 -11.33 12.96 14.23
N GLN A 9 -12.38 13.76 14.03
CA GLN A 9 -12.34 15.10 13.50
C GLN A 9 -11.65 16.10 14.45
N ASP A 10 -11.94 16.06 15.76
CA ASP A 10 -11.37 16.99 16.75
C ASP A 10 -9.85 16.87 16.84
N ILE A 11 -9.35 15.65 16.69
CA ILE A 11 -7.93 15.30 16.72
C ILE A 11 -7.21 15.85 15.49
N LEU A 12 -7.83 15.65 14.32
CA LEU A 12 -7.31 16.17 13.08
C LEU A 12 -7.26 17.70 13.10
N ASP A 13 -8.25 18.34 13.73
CA ASP A 13 -8.30 19.79 13.87
C ASP A 13 -7.24 20.30 14.86
N ALA A 14 -6.95 19.56 15.95
CA ALA A 14 -5.80 19.83 16.82
C ALA A 14 -4.46 19.79 16.05
N PHE A 15 -4.25 18.75 15.24
CA PHE A 15 -3.05 18.59 14.42
C PHE A 15 -2.93 19.69 13.35
N LYS A 16 -4.04 20.10 12.72
CA LYS A 16 -4.06 21.24 11.80
C LYS A 16 -3.62 22.53 12.49
N ARG A 17 -4.20 22.85 13.65
CA ARG A 17 -3.84 24.07 14.41
C ARG A 17 -2.36 24.09 14.77
N PHE A 18 -1.84 22.98 15.31
CA PHE A 18 -0.42 22.87 15.62
C PHE A 18 0.43 23.06 14.36
N TYR A 19 0.09 22.38 13.26
CA TYR A 19 0.87 22.44 12.02
C TYR A 19 0.91 23.84 11.39
N GLU A 20 -0.18 24.60 11.47
CA GLU A 20 -0.20 25.99 10.99
C GLU A 20 0.76 26.88 11.78
N SER A 21 0.73 26.79 13.12
CA SER A 21 1.67 27.50 13.99
C SER A 21 3.11 27.00 13.83
N PHE A 22 3.30 25.69 13.65
CA PHE A 22 4.60 25.06 13.40
C PHE A 22 5.23 25.57 12.11
N ARG A 23 4.46 25.76 11.03
CA ARG A 23 4.97 26.34 9.78
C ARG A 23 5.43 27.79 9.96
N ALA A 24 4.70 28.58 10.73
CA ALA A 24 5.10 29.95 11.02
C ALA A 24 6.41 29.98 11.82
N ALA A 25 6.52 29.14 12.84
CA ALA A 25 7.74 28.95 13.61
C ALA A 25 8.92 28.45 12.76
N HIS A 26 8.71 27.49 11.86
CA HIS A 26 9.73 27.00 10.94
C HIS A 26 10.20 28.09 9.96
N ALA A 27 9.28 28.86 9.38
CA ALA A 27 9.62 29.99 8.51
C ALA A 27 10.41 31.08 9.25
N HIS A 28 10.09 31.33 10.52
CA HIS A 28 10.83 32.26 11.36
C HIS A 28 12.23 31.72 11.71
N LEU A 29 12.35 30.44 12.06
CA LEU A 29 13.65 29.80 12.28
C LEU A 29 14.55 29.91 11.04
N LEU A 30 14.00 29.65 9.84
CA LEU A 30 14.73 29.82 8.57
C LEU A 30 15.27 31.24 8.37
N SER A 31 14.57 32.27 8.90
CA SER A 31 15.03 33.65 8.79
C SER A 31 16.29 33.95 9.60
N PHE A 32 16.71 33.07 10.50
CA PHE A 32 17.98 33.21 11.24
C PHE A 32 19.13 32.40 10.64
N LEU A 33 18.88 31.58 9.62
CA LEU A 33 19.83 30.63 9.06
C LEU A 33 20.51 31.17 7.79
N HIS A 34 21.16 32.33 7.89
CA HIS A 34 21.74 33.05 6.75
C HIS A 34 23.08 32.48 6.24
N ASP A 35 23.83 31.77 7.09
CA ASP A 35 25.21 31.31 6.81
C ASP A 35 25.31 29.83 6.36
N ILE A 36 24.20 29.23 5.90
CA ILE A 36 24.19 27.84 5.40
C ILE A 36 24.31 27.83 3.87
N ALA A 37 25.20 26.98 3.35
CA ALA A 37 25.65 26.94 1.95
C ALA A 37 24.54 26.86 0.89
N SER A 38 23.38 26.22 1.19
CA SER A 38 22.25 26.17 0.26
C SER A 38 20.87 26.28 0.95
N PRO A 39 19.83 26.81 0.25
CA PRO A 39 18.46 26.84 0.77
C PRO A 39 17.89 25.45 1.13
N ALA A 40 18.32 24.40 0.42
CA ALA A 40 17.88 23.03 0.67
C ALA A 40 18.49 22.49 1.98
N GLU A 41 19.79 22.71 2.20
CA GLU A 41 20.46 22.34 3.46
C GLU A 41 19.92 23.14 4.64
N CYS A 42 19.65 24.43 4.45
CA CYS A 42 19.03 25.29 5.46
C CYS A 42 17.66 24.76 5.88
N SER A 43 16.82 24.37 4.91
CA SER A 43 15.51 23.76 5.18
C SER A 43 15.60 22.40 5.88
N ARG A 44 16.55 21.56 5.47
CA ARG A 44 16.83 20.26 6.09
C ARG A 44 17.30 20.42 7.54
N PHE A 45 18.24 21.34 7.77
CA PHE A 45 18.78 21.65 9.09
C PHE A 45 17.65 22.13 10.03
N ALA A 46 16.85 23.11 9.59
CA ALA A 46 15.73 23.62 10.37
C ALA A 46 14.72 22.50 10.73
N SER A 47 14.38 21.65 9.76
CA SER A 47 13.44 20.55 9.98
C SER A 47 13.99 19.52 10.97
N LEU A 48 15.25 19.13 10.82
CA LEU A 48 15.92 18.17 11.72
C LEU A 48 15.99 18.69 13.16
N LEU A 49 16.36 19.97 13.34
CA LEU A 49 16.38 20.63 14.64
C LEU A 49 15.00 20.60 15.30
N LEU A 50 13.95 20.94 14.55
CA LEU A 50 12.58 20.93 15.06
C LEU A 50 12.10 19.53 15.44
N TYR A 51 12.39 18.51 14.62
CA TYR A 51 11.99 17.14 14.94
C TYR A 51 12.69 16.62 16.20
N ARG A 52 13.97 16.95 16.39
CA ARG A 52 14.71 16.63 17.61
C ARG A 52 14.17 17.41 18.82
N LEU A 53 13.84 18.70 18.69
CA LEU A 53 13.23 19.46 19.77
C LEU A 53 11.85 18.92 20.17
N ILE A 54 11.01 18.55 19.20
CA ILE A 54 9.72 17.90 19.46
C ILE A 54 9.92 16.61 20.27
N PHE A 55 10.91 15.81 19.87
CA PHE A 55 11.27 14.59 20.58
C PHE A 55 11.72 14.88 22.02
N LEU A 56 12.61 15.86 22.23
CA LEU A 56 13.02 16.28 23.58
C LEU A 56 11.83 16.80 24.39
N TYR A 57 10.86 17.47 23.77
CA TYR A 57 9.62 17.90 24.43
C TYR A 57 8.77 16.72 24.89
N PHE A 58 8.67 15.65 24.10
CA PHE A 58 8.02 14.43 24.56
C PHE A 58 8.73 13.83 25.77
N LEU A 59 10.07 13.76 25.75
CA LEU A 59 10.84 13.24 26.88
C LEU A 59 10.73 14.10 28.15
N GLN A 60 10.83 15.42 28.04
CA GLN A 60 10.74 16.30 29.21
C GLN A 60 9.36 16.17 29.88
N LYS A 61 8.29 16.01 29.09
CA LYS A 61 6.93 15.84 29.61
C LYS A 61 6.69 14.45 30.21
N GLN A 62 7.60 13.50 29.97
CA GLN A 62 7.72 12.25 30.72
C GLN A 62 8.67 12.35 31.93
N HIS A 63 9.04 13.57 32.34
CA HIS A 63 9.90 13.81 33.50
C HIS A 63 11.32 13.22 33.39
N VAL A 64 11.78 12.97 32.16
CA VAL A 64 13.09 12.37 31.89
C VAL A 64 14.24 13.34 32.18
N PHE A 65 14.01 14.65 32.09
CA PHE A 65 15.01 15.68 32.36
C PHE A 65 14.76 16.30 33.73
N ASP A 66 15.54 15.91 34.74
CA ASP A 66 15.51 16.42 36.12
C ASP A 66 14.12 16.41 36.78
N ASN A 67 13.25 15.50 36.35
CA ASN A 67 11.84 15.47 36.74
C ASN A 67 11.10 16.80 36.44
N ASN A 68 11.65 17.65 35.56
CA ASN A 68 11.14 18.97 35.21
C ASN A 68 10.39 18.95 33.86
N PRO A 69 9.06 19.15 33.85
CA PRO A 69 8.27 19.16 32.62
C PRO A 69 8.49 20.42 31.74
N HIS A 70 9.23 21.42 32.21
CA HIS A 70 9.58 22.64 31.48
C HIS A 70 11.11 22.84 31.34
N TYR A 71 11.88 21.76 31.49
CA TYR A 71 13.34 21.76 31.53
C TYR A 71 14.00 22.63 30.45
N LEU A 72 13.63 22.46 29.18
CA LEU A 72 14.26 23.19 28.07
C LEU A 72 14.02 24.71 28.14
N PHE A 73 12.81 25.13 28.53
CA PHE A 73 12.48 26.55 28.67
C PHE A 73 13.17 27.18 29.88
N ASP A 74 13.19 26.46 31.02
CA ASP A 74 13.87 26.91 32.23
C ASP A 74 15.39 27.03 32.00
N MET A 75 15.97 26.09 31.25
CA MET A 75 17.38 26.14 30.84
C MET A 75 17.69 27.35 29.94
N LEU A 76 16.82 27.65 28.96
CA LEU A 76 16.94 28.86 28.16
C LEU A 76 16.95 30.12 29.03
N LYS A 77 16.02 30.23 29.98
CA LYS A 77 15.96 31.37 30.91
C LYS A 77 17.15 31.43 31.87
N LEU A 78 17.70 30.28 32.26
CA LEU A 78 18.90 30.22 33.10
C LEU A 78 20.13 30.75 32.35
N LEU A 79 20.35 30.31 31.11
CA LEU A 79 21.48 30.74 30.28
C LEU A 79 21.42 32.22 29.94
N GLN A 80 20.23 32.75 29.62
CA GLN A 80 20.03 34.19 29.38
C GLN A 80 20.42 35.06 30.59
N LYS A 81 20.22 34.56 31.82
CA LYS A 81 20.60 35.28 33.06
C LYS A 81 22.11 35.30 33.32
N HIS A 82 22.86 34.31 32.81
CA HIS A 82 24.31 34.21 33.00
C HIS A 82 25.12 35.04 31.97
N GLY A 83 24.45 35.66 30.99
CA GLY A 83 25.06 36.58 30.02
C GLY A 83 25.73 35.89 28.82
N HIS A 84 26.11 36.70 27.82
CA HIS A 84 26.49 36.35 26.43
C HIS A 84 27.63 35.32 26.19
N LYS A 85 28.16 34.62 27.20
CA LYS A 85 29.23 33.63 27.00
C LYS A 85 28.74 32.26 26.56
N GLN A 86 27.46 31.93 26.78
CA GLN A 86 26.87 30.62 26.48
C GLN A 86 25.44 30.79 25.96
N SER A 87 25.19 30.45 24.69
CA SER A 87 23.85 30.51 24.08
C SER A 87 23.09 29.19 24.24
N PHE A 88 21.76 29.22 24.15
CA PHE A 88 20.98 27.98 24.21
C PHE A 88 21.32 27.02 23.07
N HIS A 89 21.68 27.52 21.89
CA HIS A 89 22.14 26.69 20.78
C HIS A 89 23.37 25.85 21.18
N SER A 90 24.35 26.45 21.87
CA SER A 90 25.53 25.73 22.34
C SER A 90 25.20 24.66 23.38
N PHE A 91 24.29 24.95 24.32
CA PHE A 91 23.77 23.98 25.27
C PHE A 91 23.01 22.84 24.57
N TYR A 92 22.15 23.15 23.61
CA TYR A 92 21.38 22.16 22.85
C TYR A 92 22.29 21.18 22.12
N CYS A 93 23.33 21.67 21.44
CA CYS A 93 24.33 20.81 20.79
C CYS A 93 25.05 19.91 21.80
N HIS A 94 25.39 20.45 22.99
CA HIS A 94 26.04 19.68 24.05
C HIS A 94 25.11 18.65 24.69
N LEU A 95 23.84 18.99 24.88
CA LEU A 95 22.79 18.07 25.33
C LEU A 95 22.65 16.91 24.35
N LEU A 96 22.54 17.19 23.04
CA LEU A 96 22.48 16.13 22.01
C LEU A 96 23.70 15.20 22.08
N LEU A 97 24.91 15.76 22.20
CA LEU A 97 26.12 14.98 22.39
C LEU A 97 26.06 14.11 23.64
N HIS A 98 25.61 14.63 24.78
CA HIS A 98 25.45 13.86 26.03
C HIS A 98 24.42 12.74 25.90
N LEU A 99 23.33 12.97 25.17
CA LEU A 99 22.33 11.94 24.89
C LEU A 99 22.87 10.85 23.95
N SER A 100 23.78 11.21 23.03
CA SER A 100 24.38 10.30 22.04
C SER A 100 25.60 9.53 22.59
N GLU A 101 26.61 10.22 23.10
CA GLU A 101 27.89 9.65 23.50
C GLU A 101 28.45 10.40 24.73
N THR A 102 29.74 10.24 25.03
CA THR A 102 30.40 11.08 26.05
C THR A 102 30.87 12.35 25.36
N PRO A 103 30.30 13.51 25.68
CA PRO A 103 30.71 14.77 25.05
C PRO A 103 32.13 15.14 25.53
N PRO A 104 32.87 15.95 24.75
CA PRO A 104 34.10 16.57 25.25
C PRO A 104 33.79 17.45 26.47
N PRO A 105 34.74 17.66 27.40
CA PRO A 105 34.50 18.47 28.59
C PRO A 105 33.97 19.87 28.25
N SER A 106 32.97 20.32 28.99
CA SER A 106 32.27 21.57 28.74
C SER A 106 31.78 22.20 30.04
N ASP A 107 31.58 23.52 30.02
CA ASP A 107 30.98 24.26 31.13
C ASP A 107 29.55 23.79 31.46
N PHE A 108 28.90 23.03 30.58
CA PHE A 108 27.56 22.47 30.79
C PHE A 108 27.55 21.13 31.51
N ASP A 109 28.71 20.50 31.78
CA ASP A 109 28.75 19.13 32.29
C ASP A 109 28.06 18.99 33.65
N GLU A 110 28.18 19.99 34.53
CA GLU A 110 27.47 20.03 35.82
C GLU A 110 25.94 20.06 35.65
N LEU A 111 25.43 20.65 34.56
CA LEU A 111 24.00 20.78 34.27
C LEU A 111 23.39 19.51 33.65
N LEU A 112 24.22 18.58 33.19
CA LEU A 112 23.80 17.36 32.51
C LEU A 112 24.04 16.09 33.32
N VAL A 113 24.64 16.18 34.52
CA VAL A 113 25.00 15.02 35.36
C VAL A 113 23.80 14.10 35.63
N THR A 114 22.64 14.70 35.84
CA THR A 114 21.37 14.02 36.18
C THR A 114 20.58 13.58 34.94
N ILE A 115 20.98 14.03 33.75
CA ILE A 115 20.33 13.70 32.48
C ILE A 115 20.84 12.34 31.99
N PRO A 116 19.95 11.41 31.64
CA PRO A 116 20.32 10.07 31.21
C PRO A 116 20.90 10.04 29.80
N ARG A 117 21.73 9.04 29.51
CA ARG A 117 22.32 8.83 28.18
C ARG A 117 21.58 7.74 27.42
N PHE A 118 21.14 8.03 26.21
CA PHE A 118 20.38 7.07 25.38
C PHE A 118 21.26 6.27 24.42
N LYS A 119 22.45 6.78 24.07
CA LYS A 119 23.36 6.12 23.13
C LYS A 119 22.73 5.81 21.77
N VAL A 120 22.00 6.79 21.24
CA VAL A 120 21.32 6.67 19.94
C VAL A 120 21.96 7.64 18.95
N ALA A 121 22.40 7.11 17.81
CA ALA A 121 22.99 7.89 16.71
C ALA A 121 22.10 9.03 16.19
N LEU A 122 20.81 9.02 16.54
CA LEU A 122 19.84 10.06 16.25
C LEU A 122 20.20 11.42 16.86
N PHE A 123 20.96 11.43 17.96
CA PHE A 123 21.44 12.66 18.59
C PHE A 123 22.86 13.05 18.13
N ASP A 124 23.40 12.38 17.11
CA ASP A 124 24.67 12.80 16.53
C ASP A 124 24.54 14.22 15.95
N ILE A 125 25.51 15.06 16.30
CA ILE A 125 25.59 16.45 15.88
C ILE A 125 26.34 16.61 14.55
N THR A 126 26.96 15.56 14.01
CA THR A 126 27.65 15.61 12.70
C THR A 126 26.72 16.14 11.60
N SER A 127 25.44 15.77 11.65
CA SER A 127 24.40 16.26 10.73
C SER A 127 23.97 17.72 10.94
N LEU A 128 24.40 18.34 12.05
CA LEU A 128 24.14 19.72 12.46
C LEU A 128 25.41 20.60 12.45
N LYS A 129 26.58 20.04 12.13
CA LYS A 129 27.81 20.82 11.96
C LYS A 129 27.80 21.44 10.56
N ASN A 130 27.84 22.77 10.52
CA ASN A 130 28.32 23.49 9.35
C ASN A 130 29.85 23.52 9.43
N ASP A 131 30.58 23.45 8.32
CA ASP A 131 32.05 23.49 8.33
C ASP A 131 32.61 24.82 8.90
N ASP A 132 31.76 25.86 9.01
CA ASP A 132 32.06 27.12 9.69
C ASP A 132 31.78 27.06 11.21
N SER A 133 32.86 27.15 11.99
CA SER A 133 32.88 27.00 13.46
C SER A 133 32.19 28.11 14.28
N ASN A 134 31.52 29.09 13.65
CA ASN A 134 30.91 30.25 14.32
C ASN A 134 29.38 30.34 14.20
N PHE A 135 28.72 29.36 13.60
CA PHE A 135 27.27 29.39 13.39
C PHE A 135 26.48 29.28 14.73
N GLN A 136 25.64 30.28 15.04
CA GLN A 136 24.76 30.27 16.22
C GLN A 136 23.32 30.70 15.90
N ILE A 137 22.36 29.97 16.48
CA ILE A 137 20.94 30.33 16.44
C ILE A 137 20.65 31.22 17.66
N PRO A 138 20.01 32.40 17.48
CA PRO A 138 19.70 33.29 18.58
C PRO A 138 18.65 32.69 19.52
N ASP A 139 18.79 32.99 20.81
CA ASP A 139 17.87 32.53 21.86
C ASP A 139 16.40 32.91 21.59
N GLU A 140 16.14 34.06 20.95
CA GLU A 140 14.80 34.50 20.53
C GLU A 140 14.07 33.46 19.67
N ALA A 141 14.81 32.76 18.79
CA ALA A 141 14.23 31.70 17.96
C ALA A 141 13.71 30.54 18.82
N PHE A 142 14.44 30.17 19.88
CA PHE A 142 14.02 29.11 20.81
C PHE A 142 12.88 29.56 21.72
N GLU A 143 12.84 30.82 22.15
CA GLU A 143 11.74 31.35 22.96
C GLU A 143 10.39 31.21 22.26
N GLN A 144 10.33 31.56 20.98
CA GLN A 144 9.10 31.43 20.20
C GLN A 144 8.70 29.96 20.00
N LEU A 145 9.68 29.08 19.78
CA LEU A 145 9.43 27.63 19.65
C LEU A 145 8.87 27.04 20.94
N PHE A 146 9.48 27.35 22.08
CA PHE A 146 9.04 26.83 23.37
C PHE A 146 7.70 27.42 23.81
N THR A 147 7.45 28.70 23.52
CA THR A 147 6.14 29.32 23.72
C THR A 147 5.05 28.60 22.91
N LEU A 148 5.35 28.28 21.65
CA LEU A 148 4.46 27.46 20.83
C LEU A 148 4.26 26.07 21.43
N PHE A 149 5.34 25.39 21.79
CA PHE A 149 5.24 24.02 22.29
C PHE A 149 4.49 23.93 23.62
N ASP A 150 4.70 24.87 24.55
CA ASP A 150 3.96 24.89 25.82
C ASP A 150 2.49 25.32 25.68
N SER A 151 2.07 25.85 24.52
CA SER A 151 0.64 26.09 24.24
C SER A 151 -0.17 24.81 23.97
N PHE A 152 0.51 23.65 23.87
CA PHE A 152 -0.10 22.34 23.67
C PHE A 152 0.25 21.37 24.80
N GLN A 153 -0.62 20.38 25.04
CA GLN A 153 -0.35 19.28 25.96
C GLN A 153 0.33 18.14 25.21
N TRP A 154 1.38 17.54 25.79
CA TRP A 154 2.14 16.46 25.14
C TRP A 154 1.96 15.18 25.94
N GLN A 155 1.50 14.11 25.30
CA GLN A 155 1.31 12.81 25.94
C GLN A 155 1.73 11.69 24.99
N LEU A 156 2.44 10.69 25.50
CA LEU A 156 2.88 9.53 24.71
C LEU A 156 1.80 8.45 24.59
N ASP A 157 1.09 8.16 25.69
CA ASP A 157 0.14 7.04 25.82
C ASP A 157 -1.25 7.51 26.34
N ALA A 158 -1.82 8.57 25.76
CA ALA A 158 -3.14 9.07 26.17
C ALA A 158 -4.19 9.04 25.04
N PRO A 159 -5.48 8.76 25.38
CA PRO A 159 -6.58 8.96 24.45
C PRO A 159 -6.64 10.44 24.03
N LEU A 160 -6.90 10.65 22.75
CA LEU A 160 -6.62 11.91 22.07
C LEU A 160 -7.60 13.03 22.49
N SER A 161 -7.17 14.02 23.27
CA SER A 161 -7.98 15.21 23.55
C SER A 161 -7.76 16.31 22.50
N PRO A 162 -8.68 17.28 22.32
CA PRO A 162 -8.54 18.37 21.33
C PRO A 162 -7.28 19.24 21.47
N ASN A 163 -6.57 19.17 22.61
CA ASN A 163 -5.34 19.92 22.86
C ASN A 163 -4.13 19.03 23.20
N THR A 164 -4.27 17.69 23.03
CA THR A 164 -3.18 16.73 23.27
C THR A 164 -2.48 16.36 21.97
N LEU A 165 -1.15 16.45 21.98
CA LEU A 165 -0.25 15.98 20.93
C LEU A 165 0.38 14.66 21.34
N ASN A 166 0.47 13.74 20.38
CA ASN A 166 1.12 12.43 20.55
C ASN A 166 2.10 12.17 19.39
N PRO A 167 2.85 11.06 19.40
CA PRO A 167 3.83 10.77 18.34
C PRO A 167 3.26 10.69 16.91
N ALA A 168 1.93 10.50 16.72
CA ALA A 168 1.31 10.54 15.40
C ALA A 168 1.37 11.94 14.75
N LEU A 169 1.58 12.98 15.55
CA LEU A 169 1.85 14.34 15.06
C LEU A 169 3.06 14.39 14.11
N LEU A 170 4.13 13.65 14.41
CA LEU A 170 5.33 13.64 13.57
C LEU A 170 5.01 13.15 12.15
N THR A 171 4.16 12.12 12.05
CA THR A 171 3.64 11.62 10.77
C THR A 171 2.85 12.71 10.06
N TYR A 172 1.94 13.39 10.76
CA TYR A 172 1.14 14.46 10.19
C TYR A 172 1.97 15.63 9.68
N ILE A 173 2.96 16.10 10.46
CA ILE A 173 3.88 17.17 10.07
C ILE A 173 4.65 16.77 8.81
N PHE A 174 5.22 15.57 8.78
CA PHE A 174 5.95 15.04 7.63
C PHE A 174 5.08 14.95 6.37
N GLU A 175 3.87 14.42 6.51
CA GLU A 175 2.94 14.28 5.39
C GLU A 175 2.57 15.62 4.76
N LYS A 176 2.46 16.68 5.57
CA LYS A 176 2.08 18.01 5.13
C LYS A 176 3.27 18.84 4.65
N SER A 177 4.48 18.57 5.15
CA SER A 177 5.71 19.25 4.73
C SER A 177 6.20 18.74 3.38
N ILE A 178 5.95 17.47 3.04
CA ILE A 178 6.28 16.89 1.74
C ILE A 178 5.18 17.17 0.71
N ASN A 179 5.60 17.65 -0.47
CA ASN A 179 4.71 17.84 -1.61
C ASN A 179 4.40 16.47 -2.26
N GLN A 180 3.48 15.70 -1.66
CA GLN A 180 3.14 14.30 -2.01
C GLN A 180 2.94 14.04 -3.51
N LYS A 181 2.51 15.05 -4.29
CA LYS A 181 2.27 14.95 -5.74
C LYS A 181 3.55 14.90 -6.61
N GLN A 182 4.66 15.50 -6.17
CA GLN A 182 5.91 15.49 -6.95
C GLN A 182 6.68 14.18 -6.76
N MET A 183 6.64 13.62 -5.55
CA MET A 183 7.45 12.45 -5.15
C MET A 183 6.73 11.11 -5.31
N GLY A 184 5.42 11.10 -5.57
CA GLY A 184 4.64 9.87 -5.73
C GLY A 184 4.62 8.97 -4.49
N ALA A 185 5.07 9.49 -3.34
CA ALA A 185 5.03 8.84 -2.04
C ALA A 185 3.75 9.28 -1.33
N TYR A 186 2.83 8.34 -1.12
CA TYR A 186 1.57 8.57 -0.42
C TYR A 186 1.60 7.84 0.92
N TYR A 187 1.15 8.52 1.99
CA TYR A 187 0.96 7.85 3.26
C TYR A 187 -0.05 6.71 3.10
N THR A 188 0.30 5.54 3.64
CA THR A 188 -0.54 4.36 3.57
C THR A 188 -1.43 4.33 4.81
N LYS A 189 -2.76 4.29 4.62
CA LYS A 189 -3.71 4.16 5.72
C LYS A 189 -3.48 2.82 6.45
N GLU A 190 -3.67 2.85 7.77
CA GLU A 190 -3.36 1.76 8.69
C GLU A 190 -3.98 0.42 8.28
N ASP A 191 -5.24 0.42 7.87
CA ASP A 191 -5.98 -0.78 7.43
C ASP A 191 -5.34 -1.48 6.23
N VAL A 192 -4.77 -0.72 5.28
CA VAL A 192 -4.07 -1.29 4.11
C VAL A 192 -2.70 -1.83 4.51
N SER A 193 -1.92 -1.06 5.29
CA SER A 193 -0.59 -1.51 5.75
C SER A 193 -0.70 -2.72 6.67
N GLU A 194 -1.68 -2.77 7.57
CA GLU A 194 -1.93 -3.89 8.47
C GLU A 194 -2.35 -5.13 7.70
N TYR A 195 -3.26 -4.99 6.72
CA TYR A 195 -3.68 -6.09 5.87
C TYR A 195 -2.51 -6.75 5.13
N ILE A 196 -1.66 -5.94 4.50
CA ILE A 196 -0.48 -6.42 3.77
C ILE A 196 0.51 -7.08 4.75
N SER A 197 0.76 -6.43 5.88
CA SER A 197 1.76 -6.89 6.87
C SER A 197 1.33 -8.20 7.52
N LYS A 198 0.06 -8.34 7.96
CA LYS A 198 -0.40 -9.59 8.61
C LYS A 198 -0.39 -10.77 7.66
N ASN A 199 -0.81 -10.57 6.41
CA ASN A 199 -0.86 -11.63 5.40
C ASN A 199 0.52 -12.01 4.82
N THR A 200 1.58 -11.26 5.12
CA THR A 200 2.96 -11.62 4.73
C THR A 200 3.76 -12.13 5.91
N ILE A 201 3.77 -11.41 7.03
CA ILE A 201 4.52 -11.74 8.25
C ILE A 201 4.02 -13.05 8.86
N ILE A 202 2.71 -13.17 9.11
CA ILE A 202 2.18 -14.34 9.81
C ILE A 202 2.25 -15.58 8.92
N THR A 203 2.01 -15.40 7.62
CA THR A 203 2.16 -16.47 6.62
C THR A 203 3.60 -16.98 6.55
N TYR A 204 4.60 -16.08 6.62
CA TYR A 204 6.01 -16.47 6.73
C TYR A 204 6.31 -17.27 7.99
N ILE A 205 5.82 -16.81 9.16
CA ILE A 205 5.98 -17.51 10.44
C ILE A 205 5.39 -18.93 10.32
N LEU A 206 4.14 -19.05 9.90
CA LEU A 206 3.45 -20.33 9.80
C LEU A 206 4.13 -21.28 8.81
N HIS A 207 4.64 -20.80 7.68
CA HIS A 207 5.37 -21.67 6.75
C HIS A 207 6.71 -22.12 7.31
N THR A 208 7.42 -21.24 8.02
CA THR A 208 8.66 -21.60 8.71
C THR A 208 8.40 -22.69 9.74
N LEU A 209 7.36 -22.52 10.56
CA LEU A 209 6.92 -23.52 11.53
C LEU A 209 6.52 -24.84 10.87
N GLN A 210 5.77 -24.80 9.77
CA GLN A 210 5.37 -26.00 9.02
C GLN A 210 6.58 -26.80 8.52
N GLN A 211 7.67 -26.14 8.13
CA GLN A 211 8.89 -26.84 7.68
C GLN A 211 9.67 -27.46 8.84
N THR A 212 9.74 -26.77 9.99
CA THR A 212 10.57 -27.19 11.14
C THR A 212 9.83 -28.11 12.11
N CYS A 213 8.50 -28.00 12.19
CA CYS A 213 7.60 -28.71 13.12
C CYS A 213 6.52 -29.49 12.35
N LYS A 214 6.92 -30.32 11.39
CA LYS A 214 6.02 -31.02 10.46
C LYS A 214 4.90 -31.83 11.14
N GLU A 215 5.21 -32.47 12.27
CA GLU A 215 4.25 -33.31 13.01
C GLU A 215 3.08 -32.50 13.59
N ASP A 216 3.33 -31.26 14.01
CA ASP A 216 2.30 -30.36 14.53
C ASP A 216 1.36 -29.88 13.41
N PHE A 217 1.85 -29.80 12.17
CA PHE A 217 1.12 -29.31 10.98
C PHE A 217 0.49 -30.41 10.11
N ARG A 218 0.48 -31.68 10.57
CA ARG A 218 -0.21 -32.76 9.85
C ARG A 218 -1.69 -32.38 9.60
N PRO A 219 -2.30 -32.72 8.46
CA PRO A 219 -3.65 -32.29 8.13
C PRO A 219 -4.73 -32.65 9.17
N ASP A 220 -4.55 -33.76 9.89
CA ASP A 220 -5.40 -34.24 10.99
C ASP A 220 -4.93 -33.77 12.39
N GLY A 221 -3.89 -32.94 12.43
CA GLY A 221 -3.24 -32.46 13.64
C GLY A 221 -4.07 -31.45 14.44
N PRO A 222 -3.70 -31.22 15.72
CA PRO A 222 -4.46 -30.38 16.64
C PRO A 222 -4.52 -28.91 16.21
N LEU A 223 -3.56 -28.43 15.41
CA LEU A 223 -3.56 -27.04 14.93
C LEU A 223 -4.73 -26.77 13.97
N TRP A 224 -5.00 -27.68 13.03
CA TRP A 224 -6.12 -27.52 12.09
C TRP A 224 -7.47 -27.78 12.77
N GLN A 225 -7.50 -28.58 13.84
CA GLN A 225 -8.71 -28.79 14.66
C GLN A 225 -9.24 -27.50 15.32
N LEU A 226 -8.38 -26.51 15.55
CA LEU A 226 -8.80 -25.19 16.01
C LEU A 226 -9.86 -24.59 15.07
N LEU A 227 -9.64 -24.70 13.76
CA LEU A 227 -10.56 -24.20 12.73
C LEU A 227 -11.91 -24.94 12.73
N HIS A 228 -11.93 -26.22 13.10
CA HIS A 228 -13.16 -27.03 13.15
C HIS A 228 -13.98 -26.74 14.40
N THR A 229 -13.31 -26.46 15.52
CA THR A 229 -13.95 -26.34 16.84
C THR A 229 -14.75 -25.06 16.96
N ASP A 230 -14.22 -23.94 16.45
CA ASP A 230 -14.90 -22.64 16.43
C ASP A 230 -14.65 -21.89 15.11
N PRO A 231 -15.32 -22.28 14.01
CA PRO A 231 -15.12 -21.64 12.71
C PRO A 231 -15.34 -20.13 12.70
N ASP A 232 -16.32 -19.65 13.46
CA ASP A 232 -16.73 -18.24 13.48
C ASP A 232 -15.62 -17.32 14.02
N ARG A 233 -14.74 -17.87 14.86
CA ARG A 233 -13.57 -17.18 15.43
C ARG A 233 -12.56 -16.71 14.39
N TYR A 234 -12.52 -17.38 13.23
CA TYR A 234 -11.54 -17.10 12.17
C TYR A 234 -12.16 -16.36 10.97
N ILE A 235 -13.44 -16.03 11.05
CA ILE A 235 -14.16 -15.28 10.02
C ILE A 235 -14.35 -13.83 10.50
N SER A 236 -14.14 -12.86 9.61
CA SER A 236 -14.25 -11.43 9.95
C SER A 236 -15.65 -11.08 10.47
N THR A 237 -15.70 -10.11 11.40
CA THR A 237 -16.97 -9.64 11.99
C THR A 237 -17.94 -9.11 10.94
N ALA A 238 -17.43 -8.48 9.88
CA ALA A 238 -18.22 -8.02 8.74
C ALA A 238 -18.94 -9.17 8.00
N LEU A 239 -18.28 -10.31 7.83
CA LEU A 239 -18.89 -11.50 7.22
C LEU A 239 -19.91 -12.16 8.16
N CYS A 240 -19.61 -12.25 9.45
CA CYS A 240 -20.49 -12.85 10.45
C CYS A 240 -21.77 -12.02 10.68
N CYS A 241 -21.72 -10.69 10.47
CA CYS A 241 -22.79 -9.74 10.73
C CYS A 241 -24.14 -10.18 10.12
N GLN A 242 -25.18 -10.28 10.94
CA GLN A 242 -26.52 -10.71 10.52
C GLN A 242 -27.38 -9.56 9.97
N SER A 243 -27.02 -8.31 10.24
CA SER A 243 -27.70 -7.15 9.67
C SER A 243 -27.07 -6.71 8.35
N TYR A 244 -27.78 -5.84 7.63
CA TYR A 244 -27.23 -5.11 6.50
C TYR A 244 -26.03 -4.27 6.93
N LEU A 245 -24.99 -4.25 6.09
CA LEU A 245 -23.90 -3.30 6.19
C LEU A 245 -24.28 -1.98 5.53
N ALA A 246 -23.48 -0.93 5.76
CA ALA A 246 -23.73 0.38 5.18
C ALA A 246 -23.89 0.29 3.65
N THR A 247 -24.99 0.83 3.14
CA THR A 247 -25.32 0.87 1.70
C THR A 247 -25.37 -0.49 0.99
N GLU A 248 -25.39 -1.60 1.73
CA GLU A 248 -25.48 -2.96 1.19
C GLU A 248 -26.87 -3.21 0.58
N THR A 249 -26.90 -3.71 -0.65
CA THR A 249 -28.14 -4.13 -1.33
C THR A 249 -28.59 -5.51 -0.86
N GLU A 250 -29.86 -5.87 -1.06
CA GLU A 250 -30.38 -7.22 -0.76
C GLU A 250 -29.55 -8.33 -1.42
N ARG A 251 -29.12 -8.11 -2.67
CA ARG A 251 -28.27 -9.05 -3.42
C ARG A 251 -26.87 -9.18 -2.80
N GLU A 252 -26.23 -8.07 -2.45
CA GLU A 252 -24.92 -8.07 -1.79
C GLU A 252 -25.01 -8.76 -0.41
N TYR A 253 -26.08 -8.48 0.35
CA TYR A 253 -26.37 -9.14 1.63
C TYR A 253 -26.51 -10.65 1.45
N ALA A 254 -27.35 -11.11 0.50
CA ALA A 254 -27.53 -12.53 0.23
C ALA A 254 -26.21 -13.21 -0.18
N GLN A 255 -25.40 -12.56 -1.01
CA GLN A 255 -24.07 -13.05 -1.39
C GLN A 255 -23.11 -13.14 -0.19
N ARG A 256 -23.12 -12.14 0.69
CA ARG A 256 -22.31 -12.12 1.91
C ARG A 256 -22.73 -13.23 2.87
N ARG A 257 -24.03 -13.44 3.07
CA ARG A 257 -24.58 -14.53 3.91
C ARG A 257 -24.25 -15.91 3.34
N LYS A 258 -24.37 -16.10 2.02
CA LYS A 258 -23.96 -17.34 1.33
C LYS A 258 -22.46 -17.60 1.54
N ARG A 259 -21.61 -16.60 1.29
CA ARG A 259 -20.16 -16.71 1.51
C ARG A 259 -19.82 -17.08 2.95
N TYR A 260 -20.47 -16.45 3.93
CA TYR A 260 -20.28 -16.79 5.34
C TYR A 260 -20.63 -18.27 5.61
N ALA A 261 -21.78 -18.76 5.12
CA ALA A 261 -22.19 -20.15 5.29
C ALA A 261 -21.22 -21.14 4.60
N ASP A 262 -20.75 -20.81 3.39
CA ASP A 262 -19.79 -21.61 2.65
C ASP A 262 -18.46 -21.71 3.41
N LEU A 263 -17.92 -20.57 3.88
CA LEU A 263 -16.67 -20.54 4.67
C LEU A 263 -16.80 -21.32 5.98
N LYS A 264 -17.92 -21.15 6.70
CA LYS A 264 -18.18 -21.90 7.93
C LYS A 264 -18.19 -23.41 7.68
N THR A 265 -18.82 -23.84 6.58
CA THR A 265 -18.85 -25.25 6.18
C THR A 265 -17.45 -25.74 5.79
N MET A 266 -16.67 -24.96 5.06
CA MET A 266 -15.29 -25.29 4.68
C MET A 266 -14.37 -25.46 5.88
N LEU A 267 -14.47 -24.56 6.86
CA LEU A 267 -13.72 -24.63 8.10
C LEU A 267 -14.15 -25.84 8.92
N ALA A 268 -15.46 -26.09 9.10
CA ALA A 268 -15.96 -27.22 9.89
C ALA A 268 -15.65 -28.60 9.29
N SER A 269 -15.55 -28.69 7.95
CA SER A 269 -15.34 -29.95 7.23
C SER A 269 -13.88 -30.32 6.98
N GLY A 270 -12.92 -29.46 7.33
CA GLY A 270 -11.51 -29.72 7.08
C GLY A 270 -11.03 -29.47 5.65
N MET A 271 -11.72 -28.61 4.89
CA MET A 271 -11.28 -28.24 3.55
C MET A 271 -10.11 -27.24 3.55
N ILE A 272 -9.93 -26.48 4.64
CA ILE A 272 -8.84 -25.50 4.79
C ILE A 272 -7.64 -26.19 5.45
N VAL A 273 -6.62 -26.50 4.66
CA VAL A 273 -5.41 -27.23 5.12
C VAL A 273 -4.10 -26.60 4.63
N SER A 274 -4.18 -25.47 3.92
CA SER A 274 -3.02 -24.71 3.47
C SER A 274 -2.96 -23.35 4.13
N ILE A 275 -1.74 -22.91 4.49
CA ILE A 275 -1.53 -21.57 5.06
C ILE A 275 -1.93 -20.48 4.04
N ASN A 276 -1.75 -20.73 2.74
CA ASN A 276 -2.16 -19.82 1.67
C ASN A 276 -3.70 -19.65 1.56
N ASP A 277 -4.48 -20.57 2.14
CA ASP A 277 -5.94 -20.48 2.14
C ASP A 277 -6.41 -19.32 3.03
N PHE A 278 -5.66 -18.95 4.07
CA PHE A 278 -5.98 -17.79 4.90
C PHE A 278 -6.01 -16.50 4.10
N ILE A 279 -5.03 -16.31 3.19
CA ILE A 279 -5.02 -15.15 2.28
C ILE A 279 -6.19 -15.25 1.30
N THR A 280 -6.36 -16.42 0.68
CA THR A 280 -7.33 -16.65 -0.39
C THR A 280 -8.78 -16.44 0.07
N TYR A 281 -9.12 -16.94 1.26
CA TYR A 281 -10.47 -16.81 1.83
C TYR A 281 -10.64 -15.60 2.75
N ASN A 282 -9.56 -14.84 2.99
CA ASN A 282 -9.51 -13.68 3.86
C ASN A 282 -9.87 -14.01 5.33
N LEU A 283 -9.27 -15.08 5.85
CA LEU A 283 -9.47 -15.55 7.23
C LEU A 283 -8.56 -14.81 8.22
N ASP A 284 -8.95 -14.76 9.49
CA ASP A 284 -8.17 -14.12 10.55
C ASP A 284 -6.95 -14.97 10.95
N ILE A 285 -5.88 -14.82 10.16
CA ILE A 285 -4.61 -15.51 10.37
C ILE A 285 -3.90 -15.06 11.67
N THR A 286 -4.17 -13.84 12.14
CA THR A 286 -3.62 -13.32 13.40
C THR A 286 -4.24 -14.05 14.59
N CYS A 287 -5.57 -14.19 14.59
CA CYS A 287 -6.28 -14.96 15.60
C CYS A 287 -5.79 -16.42 15.60
N PHE A 288 -5.62 -17.02 14.43
CA PHE A 288 -5.12 -18.39 14.29
C PHE A 288 -3.72 -18.57 14.90
N LEU A 289 -2.73 -17.74 14.54
CA LEU A 289 -1.39 -17.86 15.12
C LEU A 289 -1.40 -17.64 16.64
N ARG A 290 -2.20 -16.69 17.14
CA ARG A 290 -2.33 -16.46 18.58
C ARG A 290 -2.92 -17.68 19.30
N ASP A 291 -3.95 -18.30 18.74
CA ASP A 291 -4.54 -19.50 19.34
C ASP A 291 -3.56 -20.67 19.33
N ILE A 292 -2.75 -20.83 18.27
CA ILE A 292 -1.64 -21.80 18.24
C ILE A 292 -0.68 -21.55 19.42
N ILE A 293 -0.28 -20.30 19.66
CA ILE A 293 0.61 -19.95 20.78
C ILE A 293 -0.06 -20.31 22.11
N CYS A 294 -1.28 -19.81 22.34
CA CYS A 294 -1.97 -19.95 23.63
C CYS A 294 -2.32 -21.40 23.97
N THR A 295 -2.60 -22.24 22.97
CA THR A 295 -3.04 -23.63 23.17
C THR A 295 -1.91 -24.66 22.99
N SER A 296 -0.73 -24.25 22.51
CA SER A 296 0.38 -25.19 22.27
C SER A 296 0.83 -25.87 23.55
N ASN A 297 0.91 -27.20 23.53
CA ASN A 297 1.58 -28.02 24.54
C ASN A 297 2.99 -28.46 24.10
N SER A 298 3.38 -28.13 22.87
CA SER A 298 4.68 -28.49 22.28
C SER A 298 5.72 -27.43 22.63
N THR A 299 6.65 -27.79 23.52
CA THR A 299 7.77 -26.90 23.90
C THR A 299 8.66 -26.57 22.70
N ARG A 300 8.88 -27.54 21.81
CA ARG A 300 9.60 -27.33 20.54
C ARG A 300 8.90 -26.34 19.63
N LEU A 301 7.59 -26.48 19.43
CA LEU A 301 6.82 -25.58 18.57
C LEU A 301 6.88 -24.15 19.09
N LEU A 302 6.66 -23.95 20.40
CA LEU A 302 6.68 -22.63 21.02
C LEU A 302 8.08 -22.00 21.00
N HIS A 303 9.14 -22.79 21.22
CA HIS A 303 10.51 -22.31 21.08
C HIS A 303 10.81 -21.85 19.65
N THR A 304 10.52 -22.71 18.66
CA THR A 304 10.75 -22.41 17.24
C THR A 304 9.98 -21.16 16.80
N LEU A 305 8.76 -20.98 17.33
CA LEU A 305 7.93 -19.81 17.08
C LEU A 305 8.56 -18.56 17.66
N TYR A 306 9.03 -18.59 18.90
CA TYR A 306 9.72 -17.46 19.51
C TYR A 306 11.03 -17.11 18.77
N GLU A 307 11.84 -18.10 18.39
CA GLU A 307 13.04 -17.88 17.58
C GLU A 307 12.71 -17.18 16.25
N CYS A 308 11.64 -17.62 15.58
CA CYS A 308 11.17 -16.98 14.36
C CYS A 308 10.75 -15.52 14.62
N LEU A 309 9.96 -15.28 15.67
CA LEU A 309 9.53 -13.94 16.09
C LEU A 309 10.72 -13.02 16.42
N ALA A 310 11.77 -13.54 17.05
CA ALA A 310 12.92 -12.76 17.51
C ALA A 310 13.98 -12.47 16.43
N SER A 311 13.95 -13.18 15.29
CA SER A 311 15.04 -13.16 14.30
C SER A 311 14.65 -12.92 12.84
N MET A 312 13.35 -12.96 12.48
CA MET A 312 12.92 -12.72 11.10
C MET A 312 13.27 -11.28 10.67
N SER A 313 13.69 -11.07 9.43
CA SER A 313 13.92 -9.71 8.92
C SER A 313 12.76 -9.22 8.05
N ILE A 314 12.25 -8.04 8.37
CA ILE A 314 11.17 -7.37 7.65
C ILE A 314 11.72 -6.07 7.07
N LEU A 315 11.71 -5.96 5.75
CA LEU A 315 12.19 -4.79 5.03
C LEU A 315 11.03 -3.95 4.48
N ASP A 316 11.08 -2.65 4.71
CA ASP A 316 10.43 -1.67 3.83
C ASP A 316 11.50 -0.91 3.00
N PRO A 317 11.61 -1.18 1.68
CA PRO A 317 12.68 -0.62 0.85
C PRO A 317 12.46 0.84 0.46
N THR A 318 11.31 1.41 0.81
CA THR A 318 10.92 2.81 0.57
C THR A 318 10.06 3.30 1.75
N CYS A 319 10.64 3.28 2.95
CA CYS A 319 9.89 3.23 4.20
C CYS A 319 9.14 4.52 4.56
N GLY A 320 9.49 5.66 3.97
CA GLY A 320 8.96 6.95 4.36
C GLY A 320 9.09 7.17 5.87
N SER A 321 8.00 7.61 6.50
CA SER A 321 7.90 7.78 7.95
C SER A 321 7.74 6.46 8.73
N GLY A 322 7.69 5.30 8.07
CA GLY A 322 7.68 3.97 8.69
C GLY A 322 6.30 3.29 8.83
N ALA A 323 5.29 3.64 8.03
CA ALA A 323 3.93 3.09 8.19
C ALA A 323 3.88 1.54 8.23
N PHE A 324 4.58 0.86 7.31
CA PHE A 324 4.63 -0.61 7.29
C PHE A 324 5.49 -1.19 8.42
N LEU A 325 6.57 -0.51 8.83
CA LEU A 325 7.39 -0.95 9.95
C LEU A 325 6.61 -0.89 11.28
N PHE A 326 5.75 0.12 11.43
CA PHE A 326 4.81 0.20 12.56
C PHE A 326 3.71 -0.85 12.48
N ALA A 327 3.18 -1.15 11.29
CA ALA A 327 2.24 -2.26 11.12
C ALA A 327 2.89 -3.60 11.55
N ALA A 328 4.14 -3.84 11.15
CA ALA A 328 4.92 -4.99 11.60
C ALA A 328 5.12 -5.01 13.13
N LEU A 329 5.51 -3.87 13.73
CA LEU A 329 5.64 -3.72 15.18
C LEU A 329 4.35 -4.07 15.93
N ASN A 330 3.21 -3.57 15.45
CA ASN A 330 1.88 -3.80 16.03
C ASN A 330 1.42 -5.25 15.91
N ILE A 331 1.88 -5.99 14.89
CA ILE A 331 1.61 -7.42 14.72
C ILE A 331 2.51 -8.25 15.63
N LEU A 332 3.81 -7.97 15.66
CA LEU A 332 4.79 -8.78 16.38
C LEU A 332 4.69 -8.62 17.90
N THR A 333 4.38 -7.42 18.41
CA THR A 333 4.31 -7.14 19.85
C THR A 333 3.34 -8.06 20.60
N PRO A 334 2.05 -8.17 20.23
CA PRO A 334 1.12 -9.05 20.94
C PRO A 334 1.47 -10.54 20.79
N LEU A 335 2.11 -10.94 19.68
CA LEU A 335 2.55 -12.33 19.48
C LEU A 335 3.72 -12.68 20.42
N HIS A 336 4.69 -11.78 20.58
CA HIS A 336 5.75 -11.93 21.57
C HIS A 336 5.19 -12.02 22.99
N THR A 337 4.26 -11.13 23.36
CA THR A 337 3.60 -11.17 24.67
C THR A 337 2.94 -12.53 24.92
N ALA A 338 2.14 -13.02 23.98
CA ALA A 338 1.50 -14.32 24.08
C ALA A 338 2.52 -15.47 24.24
N CYS A 339 3.68 -15.38 23.57
CA CYS A 339 4.74 -16.38 23.72
C CYS A 339 5.32 -16.39 25.13
N LEU A 340 5.69 -15.21 25.66
CA LEU A 340 6.27 -15.11 27.00
C LEU A 340 5.29 -15.58 28.08
N GLU A 341 4.02 -15.22 27.95
CA GLU A 341 2.96 -15.69 28.85
C GLU A 341 2.79 -17.21 28.79
N ARG A 342 2.77 -17.79 27.58
CA ARG A 342 2.69 -19.25 27.43
C ARG A 342 3.92 -19.95 27.97
N MET A 343 5.13 -19.44 27.75
CA MET A 343 6.37 -19.99 28.32
C MET A 343 6.32 -20.04 29.85
N ARG A 344 5.90 -18.95 30.51
CA ARG A 344 5.70 -18.91 31.97
C ARG A 344 4.74 -19.99 32.45
N THR A 345 3.64 -20.16 31.72
CA THR A 345 2.61 -21.17 32.02
C THR A 345 3.16 -22.59 31.86
N MET A 346 3.88 -22.88 30.77
CA MET A 346 4.44 -24.21 30.53
C MET A 346 5.50 -24.59 31.57
N ILE A 347 6.33 -23.62 32.03
CA ILE A 347 7.31 -23.85 33.10
C ILE A 347 6.61 -24.23 34.41
N SER A 348 5.51 -23.56 34.76
CA SER A 348 4.79 -23.87 36.01
C SER A 348 4.10 -25.23 35.94
N GLU A 349 3.51 -25.60 34.80
CA GLU A 349 2.87 -26.90 34.55
C GLU A 349 3.87 -28.06 34.56
N HIS A 350 5.08 -27.88 34.02
CA HIS A 350 6.05 -28.95 33.76
C HIS A 350 7.30 -28.91 34.65
N ASN A 351 7.26 -28.19 35.78
CA ASN A 351 8.43 -27.93 36.64
C ASN A 351 9.13 -29.19 37.19
N ARG A 352 8.52 -30.38 37.04
CA ARG A 352 9.07 -31.67 37.49
C ARG A 352 9.86 -32.46 36.43
N TYR A 353 9.82 -32.07 35.16
CA TYR A 353 10.50 -32.79 34.07
C TYR A 353 11.58 -31.92 33.41
N PRO A 354 12.86 -32.33 33.43
CA PRO A 354 13.90 -31.60 32.73
C PRO A 354 13.69 -31.70 31.22
N SER A 355 13.57 -30.55 30.56
CA SER A 355 13.54 -30.40 29.10
C SER A 355 14.47 -29.26 28.72
N GLU A 356 15.27 -29.46 27.68
CA GLU A 356 16.20 -28.44 27.14
C GLU A 356 15.47 -27.15 26.77
N TYR A 357 14.30 -27.27 26.12
CA TYR A 357 13.45 -26.13 25.78
C TYR A 357 12.93 -25.37 27.01
N LEU A 358 12.64 -26.06 28.12
CA LEU A 358 12.23 -25.38 29.35
C LEU A 358 13.39 -24.59 29.99
N ALA A 359 14.65 -25.03 29.80
CA ALA A 359 15.81 -24.25 30.21
C ALA A 359 15.96 -22.99 29.35
N GLN A 360 15.81 -23.11 28.03
CA GLN A 360 15.81 -21.98 27.10
C GLN A 360 14.69 -20.98 27.41
N PHE A 361 13.47 -21.45 27.73
CA PHE A 361 12.38 -20.57 28.15
C PHE A 361 12.73 -19.76 29.40
N ARG A 362 13.36 -20.39 30.41
CA ARG A 362 13.82 -19.68 31.62
C ARG A 362 14.85 -18.61 31.26
N GLU A 363 15.76 -18.89 30.34
CA GLU A 363 16.76 -17.90 29.89
C GLU A 363 16.10 -16.69 29.22
N ILE A 364 15.17 -16.93 28.29
CA ILE A 364 14.41 -15.87 27.61
C ILE A 364 13.64 -15.02 28.62
N LEU A 365 12.91 -15.66 29.54
CA LEU A 365 12.14 -14.97 30.57
C LEU A 365 13.04 -14.18 31.52
N ASN A 366 14.20 -14.74 31.91
CA ASN A 366 15.17 -14.03 32.73
C ASN A 366 15.77 -12.79 32.03
N GLN A 367 15.77 -12.75 30.69
CA GLN A 367 16.16 -11.54 29.95
C GLN A 367 15.02 -10.51 29.94
N ALA A 368 13.78 -10.97 29.72
CA ALA A 368 12.60 -10.12 29.73
C ALA A 368 12.34 -9.50 31.11
N ASP A 369 12.51 -10.28 32.18
CA ASP A 369 12.27 -9.87 33.58
C ASP A 369 13.33 -8.90 34.12
N ARG A 370 14.39 -8.59 33.36
CA ARG A 370 15.33 -7.48 33.66
C ARG A 370 14.69 -6.11 33.48
N TYR A 371 13.61 -6.04 32.69
CA TYR A 371 12.88 -4.81 32.42
C TYR A 371 11.68 -4.70 33.36
N ALA A 372 11.42 -3.50 33.89
CA ALA A 372 10.26 -3.28 34.75
C ALA A 372 8.91 -3.32 34.00
N ASP A 373 8.94 -3.22 32.66
CA ASP A 373 7.85 -3.52 31.73
C ASP A 373 8.36 -4.51 30.67
N PRO A 374 7.87 -5.76 30.60
CA PRO A 374 8.27 -6.73 29.57
C PRO A 374 8.05 -6.24 28.14
N THR A 375 7.14 -5.28 27.93
CA THR A 375 6.91 -4.65 26.62
C THR A 375 8.16 -3.94 26.12
N CYS A 376 8.99 -3.37 26.99
CA CYS A 376 10.27 -2.76 26.61
C CYS A 376 11.23 -3.78 25.99
N PHE A 377 11.34 -4.98 26.59
CA PHE A 377 12.14 -6.07 26.03
C PHE A 377 11.64 -6.48 24.64
N ILE A 378 10.33 -6.60 24.47
CA ILE A 378 9.69 -6.98 23.21
C ILE A 378 9.96 -5.91 22.14
N LEU A 379 9.66 -4.65 22.43
CA LEU A 379 9.86 -3.53 21.49
C LEU A 379 11.34 -3.41 21.10
N LYS A 380 12.26 -3.51 22.06
CA LYS A 380 13.69 -3.50 21.79
C LYS A 380 14.11 -4.62 20.85
N THR A 381 13.63 -5.84 21.11
CA THR A 381 13.91 -7.02 20.27
C THR A 381 13.40 -6.79 18.86
N ILE A 382 12.16 -6.30 18.70
CA ILE A 382 11.56 -6.07 17.39
C ILE A 382 12.30 -4.99 16.61
N ILE A 383 12.54 -3.83 17.24
CA ILE A 383 13.22 -2.69 16.59
C ILE A 383 14.63 -3.07 16.18
N SER A 384 15.35 -3.84 17.01
CA SER A 384 16.77 -4.17 16.76
C SER A 384 16.97 -5.32 15.80
N ASN A 385 16.07 -6.31 15.78
CA ASN A 385 16.32 -7.55 15.04
C ASN A 385 15.38 -7.76 13.85
N ASN A 386 14.20 -7.13 13.86
CA ASN A 386 13.18 -7.41 12.86
C ASN A 386 12.99 -6.28 11.84
N LEU A 387 13.12 -5.01 12.23
CA LEU A 387 12.69 -3.88 11.39
C LEU A 387 13.84 -3.26 10.60
N TYR A 388 13.76 -3.34 9.28
CA TYR A 388 14.72 -2.77 8.33
C TYR A 388 14.02 -1.77 7.40
N GLY A 389 14.61 -0.60 7.19
CA GLY A 389 14.00 0.45 6.39
C GLY A 389 15.02 1.18 5.54
N VAL A 390 14.68 1.46 4.28
CA VAL A 390 15.48 2.31 3.40
C VAL A 390 14.59 3.39 2.81
N ASP A 391 15.07 4.63 2.80
CA ASP A 391 14.42 5.72 2.06
C ASP A 391 15.47 6.67 1.47
N ILE A 392 15.18 7.26 0.32
CA ILE A 392 16.07 8.22 -0.33
C ILE A 392 16.03 9.61 0.33
N MET A 393 15.02 9.87 1.16
CA MET A 393 14.87 11.12 1.89
C MET A 393 15.44 11.00 3.32
N PRO A 394 16.51 11.74 3.65
CA PRO A 394 17.09 11.73 4.99
C PRO A 394 16.04 12.02 6.07
N GLU A 395 15.18 13.02 5.84
CA GLU A 395 14.14 13.47 6.77
C GLU A 395 13.13 12.35 7.08
N ALA A 396 12.80 11.53 6.09
CA ALA A 396 11.89 10.40 6.25
C ALA A 396 12.49 9.35 7.19
N THR A 397 13.76 9.00 6.96
CA THR A 397 14.48 8.03 7.80
C THR A 397 14.65 8.52 9.24
N GLU A 398 14.93 9.82 9.43
CA GLU A 398 15.05 10.43 10.77
C GLU A 398 13.72 10.39 11.52
N ILE A 399 12.61 10.74 10.87
CA ILE A 399 11.28 10.68 11.50
C ILE A 399 10.90 9.25 11.84
N CYS A 400 11.21 8.29 10.96
CA CYS A 400 10.99 6.88 11.25
C CYS A 400 11.75 6.42 12.50
N ARG A 401 13.05 6.76 12.61
CA ARG A 401 13.88 6.45 13.80
C ARG A 401 13.33 7.13 15.07
N LEU A 402 12.99 8.42 15.00
CA LEU A 402 12.41 9.18 16.12
C LEU A 402 11.12 8.55 16.61
N ARG A 403 10.21 8.17 15.70
CA ARG A 403 8.94 7.53 16.07
C ARG A 403 9.18 6.20 16.78
N LEU A 404 10.04 5.34 16.25
CA LEU A 404 10.36 4.05 16.87
C LEU A 404 10.98 4.25 18.27
N LEU A 405 11.88 5.23 18.40
CA LEU A 405 12.48 5.58 19.68
C LEU A 405 11.44 6.12 20.67
N LEU A 406 10.51 6.98 20.25
CA LEU A 406 9.41 7.46 21.11
C LEU A 406 8.51 6.32 21.57
N THR A 407 8.19 5.37 20.70
CA THR A 407 7.39 4.20 21.06
C THR A 407 8.07 3.35 22.12
N LEU A 408 9.38 3.17 22.03
CA LEU A 408 10.15 2.51 23.09
C LEU A 408 10.19 3.39 24.35
N ALA A 409 10.46 4.69 24.20
CA ALA A 409 10.66 5.62 25.30
C ALA A 409 9.41 5.77 26.18
N ALA A 410 8.23 5.68 25.58
CA ALA A 410 6.94 5.76 26.27
C ALA A 410 6.73 4.68 27.35
N ARG A 411 7.46 3.56 27.26
CA ARG A 411 7.27 2.39 28.13
C ARG A 411 8.30 2.25 29.23
N LEU A 412 9.33 3.10 29.22
CA LEU A 412 10.41 3.01 30.18
C LEU A 412 10.00 3.64 31.50
N LYS A 413 10.33 2.98 32.59
CA LYS A 413 10.12 3.53 33.93
C LYS A 413 11.38 4.22 34.43
N HIS A 414 12.55 3.75 33.99
CA HIS A 414 13.82 4.37 34.31
C HIS A 414 14.61 4.64 33.03
N PRO A 415 15.19 5.84 32.86
CA PRO A 415 15.95 6.15 31.65
C PRO A 415 17.17 5.24 31.41
N ASP A 416 17.73 4.66 32.48
CA ASP A 416 18.85 3.72 32.40
C ASP A 416 18.47 2.38 31.74
N GLU A 417 17.17 2.06 31.62
CA GLU A 417 16.65 0.87 30.94
C GLU A 417 16.83 0.92 29.40
N ILE A 418 17.12 2.11 28.84
CA ILE A 418 17.39 2.28 27.39
C ILE A 418 18.72 1.65 26.99
N ALA A 419 19.68 1.53 27.91
CA ALA A 419 20.98 0.95 27.62
C ALA A 419 21.01 -0.54 28.00
N PRO A 420 21.52 -1.45 27.13
CA PRO A 420 22.48 -1.21 26.05
C PRO A 420 21.85 -1.01 24.65
N VAL A 421 22.44 -0.05 23.89
CA VAL A 421 22.31 0.31 22.46
C VAL A 421 21.20 -0.41 21.69
N VAL A 422 20.05 0.25 21.53
CA VAL A 422 19.05 -0.15 20.51
C VAL A 422 19.66 0.11 19.14
N THR A 423 19.76 -0.94 18.33
CA THR A 423 20.29 -0.80 16.97
C THR A 423 19.15 -0.49 16.03
N PHE A 424 19.22 0.62 15.30
CA PHE A 424 18.24 0.94 14.26
C PHE A 424 18.78 0.54 12.89
N HIS A 425 18.03 -0.29 12.16
CA HIS A 425 18.34 -0.66 10.76
C HIS A 425 17.59 0.18 9.73
N ILE A 426 17.25 1.42 10.10
CA ILE A 426 16.74 2.41 9.16
C ILE A 426 17.95 3.13 8.55
N ARG A 427 18.03 3.22 7.22
CA ARG A 427 19.16 3.80 6.48
C ARG A 427 18.68 4.73 5.37
N CYS A 428 19.43 5.81 5.13
CA CYS A 428 19.18 6.70 4.00
C CYS A 428 19.93 6.19 2.78
N GLY A 429 19.28 6.14 1.62
CA GLY A 429 19.89 5.76 0.35
C GLY A 429 18.88 5.40 -0.73
N ASN A 430 19.37 5.35 -1.96
CA ASN A 430 18.56 4.99 -3.11
C ASN A 430 18.47 3.47 -3.23
N THR A 431 17.30 2.93 -2.89
CA THR A 431 16.98 1.50 -2.98
C THR A 431 17.33 0.87 -4.34
N LEU A 432 17.28 1.66 -5.43
CA LEU A 432 17.49 1.20 -6.80
C LEU A 432 18.95 1.27 -7.28
N VAL A 433 19.83 1.98 -6.59
CA VAL A 433 21.24 2.16 -6.99
C VAL A 433 22.13 1.41 -6.01
N GLY A 434 23.09 0.63 -6.52
CA GLY A 434 23.99 -0.17 -5.69
C GLY A 434 23.81 -1.67 -5.89
N PHE A 435 24.79 -2.43 -5.38
CA PHE A 435 24.90 -3.88 -5.57
C PHE A 435 24.10 -4.67 -4.53
N VAL A 436 23.48 -5.76 -4.96
CA VAL A 436 22.72 -6.68 -4.09
C VAL A 436 23.63 -7.75 -3.50
N ARG A 437 24.44 -8.41 -4.35
CA ARG A 437 25.25 -9.56 -3.94
C ARG A 437 26.74 -9.20 -3.87
N THR A 438 27.44 -9.75 -2.87
CA THR A 438 28.89 -9.56 -2.70
C THR A 438 29.67 -10.00 -3.93
N GLN A 439 29.27 -11.11 -4.58
CA GLN A 439 29.93 -11.60 -5.79
C GLN A 439 29.83 -10.61 -6.97
N GLU A 440 28.74 -9.86 -7.08
CA GLU A 440 28.58 -8.83 -8.12
C GLU A 440 29.49 -7.64 -7.83
N ALA A 441 29.56 -7.23 -6.55
CA ALA A 441 30.44 -6.16 -6.09
C ALA A 441 31.93 -6.52 -6.29
N GLU A 442 32.34 -7.74 -5.93
CA GLU A 442 33.71 -8.22 -6.13
C GLU A 442 34.10 -8.26 -7.62
N LYS A 443 33.20 -8.72 -8.50
CA LYS A 443 33.42 -8.68 -9.96
C LYS A 443 33.58 -7.26 -10.49
N ALA A 444 32.82 -6.31 -9.97
CA ALA A 444 32.92 -4.91 -10.35
C ALA A 444 34.30 -4.32 -9.97
N ILE A 445 34.81 -4.62 -8.77
CA ILE A 445 36.11 -4.15 -8.29
C ILE A 445 37.26 -4.82 -9.06
N THR A 446 37.21 -6.14 -9.23
CA THR A 446 38.28 -6.93 -9.88
C THR A 446 38.46 -6.61 -11.35
N ASN A 447 37.38 -6.28 -12.07
CA ASN A 447 37.47 -5.85 -13.48
C ASN A 447 38.10 -4.45 -13.64
N HIS A 448 38.20 -3.66 -12.58
CA HIS A 448 38.69 -2.28 -12.61
C HIS A 448 40.04 -2.07 -11.90
N SER A 449 40.59 -3.08 -11.22
CA SER A 449 41.84 -2.95 -10.47
C SER A 449 42.67 -4.25 -10.45
N SER A 450 43.95 -4.14 -10.81
CA SER A 450 44.94 -5.21 -10.69
C SER A 450 45.33 -5.40 -9.21
N HIS A 451 44.91 -6.52 -8.62
CA HIS A 451 45.27 -7.03 -7.29
C HIS A 451 44.91 -6.18 -6.06
N ARG A 452 43.96 -6.66 -5.24
CA ARG A 452 44.15 -7.11 -3.84
C ARG A 452 42.80 -7.31 -3.14
N THR A 453 42.68 -8.41 -2.40
CA THR A 453 41.68 -8.59 -1.34
C THR A 453 42.09 -7.69 -0.16
N LEU A 454 41.25 -6.71 0.21
CA LEU A 454 41.48 -5.81 1.34
C LEU A 454 40.20 -5.64 2.17
N PRO A 455 40.29 -5.69 3.51
CA PRO A 455 39.18 -5.39 4.41
C PRO A 455 39.18 -3.91 4.84
N HIS A 456 38.18 -3.16 4.38
CA HIS A 456 37.54 -2.04 5.09
C HIS A 456 36.30 -1.59 4.29
N ASP A 457 35.11 -1.60 4.91
CA ASP A 457 33.83 -1.29 4.24
C ASP A 457 33.83 0.09 3.56
N THR A 458 34.52 1.07 4.15
CA THR A 458 34.62 2.43 3.59
C THR A 458 35.41 2.47 2.28
N GLU A 459 36.51 1.72 2.17
CA GLU A 459 37.34 1.69 0.96
C GLU A 459 36.61 0.94 -0.17
N GLN A 460 35.94 -0.17 0.18
CA GLN A 460 35.10 -0.91 -0.77
C GLN A 460 33.95 -0.06 -1.32
N ARG A 461 33.26 0.71 -0.48
CA ARG A 461 32.22 1.65 -0.91
C ARG A 461 32.74 2.65 -1.92
N VAL A 462 33.91 3.26 -1.63
CA VAL A 462 34.52 4.23 -2.54
C VAL A 462 34.79 3.61 -3.92
N GLN A 463 35.31 2.39 -3.96
CA GLN A 463 35.57 1.67 -5.21
C GLN A 463 34.28 1.32 -5.98
N LEU A 464 33.25 0.85 -5.28
CA LEU A 464 31.97 0.49 -5.91
C LEU A 464 31.22 1.72 -6.42
N ASP A 465 31.24 2.81 -5.67
CA ASP A 465 30.71 4.10 -6.13
C ASP A 465 31.44 4.52 -7.41
N ALA A 466 32.77 4.45 -7.43
CA ALA A 466 33.57 4.87 -8.57
C ALA A 466 33.27 4.03 -9.82
N TYR A 467 33.07 2.73 -9.63
CA TYR A 467 32.61 1.82 -10.69
C TYR A 467 31.23 2.22 -11.23
N LEU A 468 30.26 2.51 -10.35
CA LEU A 468 28.92 2.90 -10.77
C LEU A 468 28.91 4.28 -11.46
N ALA A 469 29.73 5.22 -10.98
CA ALA A 469 29.88 6.55 -11.57
C ALA A 469 30.49 6.48 -12.97
N SER A 470 31.55 5.67 -13.16
CA SER A 470 32.18 5.46 -14.46
C SER A 470 31.21 4.82 -15.45
N ALA A 471 30.47 3.78 -15.03
CA ALA A 471 29.46 3.10 -15.86
C ALA A 471 28.24 3.98 -16.19
N SER A 472 27.94 4.98 -15.36
CA SER A 472 26.76 5.84 -15.52
C SER A 472 27.02 7.09 -16.39
N ARG A 473 28.19 7.71 -16.24
CA ARG A 473 28.48 9.03 -16.85
C ARG A 473 29.90 9.17 -17.43
N HIS A 474 30.72 8.11 -17.46
CA HIS A 474 32.15 8.19 -17.82
C HIS A 474 32.93 9.18 -16.94
N ILE A 475 32.49 9.40 -15.68
CA ILE A 475 33.22 10.26 -14.74
C ILE A 475 34.47 9.51 -14.27
N PRO A 476 35.69 10.04 -14.50
CA PRO A 476 36.91 9.45 -13.96
C PRO A 476 36.90 9.52 -12.43
N ALA A 477 37.39 8.47 -11.76
CA ALA A 477 37.44 8.41 -10.30
C ALA A 477 38.28 9.53 -9.64
N GLU A 478 39.16 10.17 -10.42
CA GLU A 478 40.07 11.24 -10.01
C GLU A 478 39.36 12.62 -9.94
N GLU A 479 38.16 12.76 -10.51
CA GLU A 479 37.37 14.00 -10.47
C GLU A 479 36.52 14.09 -9.18
N HIS A 480 37.16 14.50 -8.07
CA HIS A 480 36.54 14.56 -6.74
C HIS A 480 35.20 15.31 -6.68
N GLU A 481 35.08 16.48 -7.30
CA GLU A 481 33.86 17.30 -7.28
C GLU A 481 32.71 16.64 -8.05
N ALA A 482 32.98 16.11 -9.24
CA ALA A 482 32.00 15.37 -10.04
C ALA A 482 31.53 14.10 -9.32
N MET A 483 32.44 13.44 -8.61
CA MET A 483 32.14 12.25 -7.81
C MET A 483 31.25 12.56 -6.60
N GLN A 484 31.49 13.67 -5.90
CA GLN A 484 30.62 14.14 -4.81
C GLN A 484 29.22 14.47 -5.34
N GLN A 485 29.11 15.24 -6.42
CA GLN A 485 27.82 15.54 -7.06
C GLN A 485 27.08 14.28 -7.52
N TRP A 486 27.81 13.27 -8.01
CA TRP A 486 27.23 11.99 -8.38
C TRP A 486 26.68 11.25 -7.16
N ARG A 487 27.42 11.19 -6.05
CA ARG A 487 26.97 10.57 -4.79
C ARG A 487 25.72 11.24 -4.22
N GLU A 488 25.68 12.58 -4.20
CA GLU A 488 24.52 13.34 -3.71
C GLU A 488 23.26 13.06 -4.55
N SER A 489 23.41 13.00 -5.87
CA SER A 489 22.28 12.77 -6.78
C SER A 489 21.81 11.31 -6.83
N HIS A 490 22.74 10.35 -6.78
CA HIS A 490 22.45 8.92 -6.95
C HIS A 490 22.23 8.18 -5.63
N GLN A 491 22.82 8.66 -4.53
CA GLN A 491 22.76 8.07 -3.19
C GLN A 491 22.91 6.54 -3.18
N PRO A 492 24.03 6.00 -3.70
CA PRO A 492 24.19 4.56 -3.88
C PRO A 492 24.01 3.80 -2.55
N PHE A 493 23.19 2.76 -2.58
CA PHE A 493 22.92 1.88 -1.45
C PHE A 493 23.39 0.45 -1.75
N HIS A 494 24.59 0.14 -1.28
CA HIS A 494 25.21 -1.17 -1.45
C HIS A 494 24.69 -2.17 -0.43
N TRP A 495 23.60 -2.87 -0.73
CA TRP A 495 22.93 -3.84 0.15
C TRP A 495 23.89 -4.88 0.75
N CYS A 496 24.84 -5.37 -0.04
CA CYS A 496 25.86 -6.34 0.40
C CYS A 496 26.83 -5.82 1.46
N ILE A 497 26.90 -4.50 1.65
CA ILE A 497 27.69 -3.81 2.69
C ILE A 497 26.76 -3.37 3.83
N GLU A 498 25.68 -2.66 3.49
CA GLU A 498 24.75 -2.07 4.47
C GLU A 498 24.02 -3.09 5.33
N PHE A 499 23.62 -4.21 4.71
CA PHE A 499 22.92 -5.31 5.34
C PHE A 499 23.64 -6.63 5.03
N HIS A 500 24.95 -6.63 5.27
CA HIS A 500 25.84 -7.75 4.95
C HIS A 500 25.34 -9.10 5.46
N GLU A 501 24.98 -9.19 6.75
CA GLU A 501 24.50 -10.43 7.38
C GLU A 501 23.20 -10.95 6.72
N ILE A 502 22.29 -10.04 6.36
CA ILE A 502 21.03 -10.38 5.68
C ILE A 502 21.30 -10.86 4.25
N MET A 503 22.24 -10.24 3.54
CA MET A 503 22.59 -10.66 2.18
C MET A 503 23.33 -11.99 2.17
N GLN A 504 24.17 -12.27 3.18
CA GLN A 504 24.86 -13.56 3.35
C GLN A 504 23.88 -14.71 3.60
N ARG A 505 22.83 -14.50 4.40
CA ARG A 505 21.79 -15.52 4.67
C ARG A 505 20.75 -15.68 3.55
N GLY A 506 20.99 -15.06 2.40
CA GLY A 506 20.21 -15.21 1.16
C GLY A 506 19.26 -14.06 0.85
N GLY A 507 18.92 -13.21 1.82
CA GLY A 507 17.97 -12.11 1.65
C GLY A 507 17.05 -11.91 2.84
N PHE A 508 16.08 -11.00 2.68
CA PHE A 508 15.05 -10.69 3.66
C PHE A 508 13.92 -11.72 3.65
N ASP A 509 13.42 -12.06 4.84
CA ASP A 509 12.31 -13.00 5.01
C ASP A 509 10.97 -12.43 4.54
N VAL A 510 10.71 -11.15 4.84
CA VAL A 510 9.50 -10.43 4.44
C VAL A 510 9.88 -9.07 3.89
N ILE A 511 9.29 -8.67 2.77
CA ILE A 511 9.43 -7.32 2.21
C ILE A 511 8.05 -6.72 1.98
N ILE A 512 7.79 -5.57 2.58
CA ILE A 512 6.49 -4.89 2.56
C ILE A 512 6.67 -3.41 2.26
N GLY A 513 5.73 -2.74 1.60
CA GLY A 513 5.84 -1.30 1.42
C GLY A 513 4.84 -0.63 0.48
N ASN A 514 5.03 0.66 0.28
CA ASN A 514 4.36 1.47 -0.74
C ASN A 514 5.41 2.15 -1.64
N PRO A 515 5.84 1.53 -2.75
CA PRO A 515 6.87 2.07 -3.62
C PRO A 515 6.41 3.35 -4.34
N PRO A 516 7.33 4.22 -4.78
CA PRO A 516 6.99 5.51 -5.38
C PRO A 516 6.31 5.36 -6.75
N TYR A 517 5.17 6.03 -6.92
CA TYR A 517 4.42 6.04 -8.19
C TYR A 517 4.94 7.13 -9.15
N VAL A 518 6.24 7.09 -9.43
CA VAL A 518 6.94 8.16 -10.17
C VAL A 518 7.37 7.67 -11.55
N GLU A 519 7.03 8.46 -12.56
CA GLU A 519 7.53 8.28 -13.93
C GLU A 519 9.05 8.49 -13.97
N TYR A 520 9.80 7.50 -14.46
CA TYR A 520 11.26 7.54 -14.52
C TYR A 520 11.78 8.74 -15.32
N SER A 521 11.03 9.20 -16.32
CA SER A 521 11.34 10.42 -17.07
C SER A 521 11.49 11.68 -16.19
N LYS A 522 10.84 11.73 -15.03
CA LYS A 522 10.93 12.83 -14.07
C LYS A 522 12.19 12.80 -13.21
N VAL A 523 12.85 11.65 -13.07
CA VAL A 523 14.03 11.52 -12.18
C VAL A 523 15.29 11.07 -12.91
N ARG A 524 15.21 10.59 -14.15
CA ARG A 524 16.35 10.08 -14.94
C ARG A 524 17.47 11.09 -15.19
N HIS A 525 17.21 12.37 -14.98
CA HIS A 525 18.19 13.46 -15.06
C HIS A 525 18.93 13.67 -13.74
N ILE A 526 18.33 13.27 -12.62
CA ILE A 526 18.90 13.28 -11.27
C ILE A 526 19.80 12.05 -11.12
N TYR A 527 19.22 10.85 -11.23
CA TYR A 527 19.95 9.58 -11.14
C TYR A 527 19.54 8.57 -12.22
N ARG A 528 20.42 7.61 -12.50
CA ARG A 528 20.17 6.51 -13.44
C ARG A 528 19.87 5.21 -12.72
N VAL A 529 18.79 4.56 -13.16
CA VAL A 529 18.46 3.17 -12.83
C VAL A 529 19.06 2.29 -13.93
N GLN A 530 20.05 1.46 -13.59
CA GLN A 530 20.80 0.60 -14.51
C GLN A 530 20.68 -0.87 -14.09
N GLY A 531 20.70 -1.79 -15.06
CA GLY A 531 20.67 -3.23 -14.78
C GLY A 531 19.29 -3.81 -14.44
N TYR A 532 18.21 -3.10 -14.78
CA TYR A 532 16.83 -3.57 -14.55
C TYR A 532 16.12 -3.86 -15.85
N GLU A 533 15.45 -5.00 -15.93
CA GLU A 533 14.59 -5.35 -17.06
C GLU A 533 13.32 -4.46 -17.08
N THR A 534 12.86 -4.05 -15.91
CA THR A 534 11.66 -3.21 -15.74
C THR A 534 11.89 -1.73 -15.99
N VAL A 535 13.10 -1.26 -16.35
CA VAL A 535 13.32 0.15 -16.76
C VAL A 535 12.36 0.54 -17.89
N THR A 536 12.05 -0.40 -18.79
CA THR A 536 11.10 -0.21 -19.91
C THR A 536 9.67 0.05 -19.45
N CYS A 537 9.30 -0.38 -18.23
CA CYS A 537 8.02 -0.02 -17.62
C CYS A 537 7.96 1.47 -17.29
N GLY A 538 9.08 2.19 -17.23
CA GLY A 538 9.18 3.65 -17.09
C GLY A 538 8.57 4.24 -15.82
N ASN A 539 8.16 3.43 -14.85
CA ASN A 539 7.66 3.88 -13.55
C ASN A 539 8.45 3.15 -12.46
N LEU A 540 8.90 3.90 -11.45
CA LEU A 540 9.89 3.42 -10.49
C LEU A 540 9.40 2.25 -9.64
N TYR A 541 8.10 2.15 -9.36
CA TYR A 541 7.58 1.03 -8.56
C TYR A 541 7.90 -0.34 -9.18
N ALA A 542 8.02 -0.42 -10.50
CA ALA A 542 8.37 -1.66 -11.19
C ALA A 542 9.81 -2.09 -10.87
N ALA A 543 10.75 -1.15 -10.89
CA ALA A 543 12.14 -1.39 -10.52
C ALA A 543 12.28 -1.72 -9.03
N VAL A 544 11.46 -1.11 -8.16
CA VAL A 544 11.46 -1.45 -6.72
C VAL A 544 10.98 -2.88 -6.50
N ILE A 545 9.95 -3.34 -7.20
CA ILE A 545 9.51 -4.75 -7.10
C ILE A 545 10.58 -5.70 -7.63
N GLU A 546 11.20 -5.41 -8.78
CA GLU A 546 12.31 -6.21 -9.32
C GLU A 546 13.49 -6.30 -8.33
N ARG A 547 13.91 -5.16 -7.76
CA ARG A 547 14.92 -5.11 -6.70
C ARG A 547 14.51 -5.96 -5.49
N SER A 548 13.26 -5.86 -5.08
CA SER A 548 12.75 -6.55 -3.89
C SER A 548 12.70 -8.06 -4.10
N LEU A 549 12.39 -8.54 -5.30
CA LEU A 549 12.50 -9.97 -5.62
C LEU A 549 13.95 -10.46 -5.49
N ALA A 550 14.95 -9.65 -5.90
CA ALA A 550 16.37 -9.98 -5.74
C ALA A 550 16.85 -9.95 -4.27
N LEU A 551 16.24 -9.09 -3.44
CA LEU A 551 16.53 -8.94 -2.01
C LEU A 551 15.80 -9.94 -1.13
N CYS A 552 14.73 -10.55 -1.63
CA CYS A 552 13.90 -11.49 -0.87
C CYS A 552 14.56 -12.86 -0.79
N ARG A 553 14.40 -13.54 0.34
CA ARG A 553 14.95 -14.88 0.55
C ARG A 553 14.31 -15.89 -0.43
N PRO A 554 15.10 -16.57 -1.27
CA PRO A 554 14.55 -17.47 -2.27
C PRO A 554 13.77 -18.65 -1.68
N GLY A 555 12.55 -18.88 -2.18
CA GLY A 555 11.72 -20.05 -1.89
C GLY A 555 10.91 -20.02 -0.59
N SER A 556 11.26 -19.15 0.35
CA SER A 556 10.55 -18.98 1.62
C SER A 556 10.05 -17.57 1.88
N GLY A 557 10.60 -16.56 1.21
CA GLY A 557 10.28 -15.16 1.48
C GLY A 557 8.90 -14.72 0.95
N PHE A 558 8.37 -13.66 1.54
CA PHE A 558 7.10 -13.06 1.17
C PHE A 558 7.25 -11.58 0.80
N LEU A 559 6.44 -11.14 -0.16
CA LEU A 559 6.38 -9.76 -0.64
C LEU A 559 4.95 -9.22 -0.53
N GLY A 560 4.83 -7.95 -0.18
CA GLY A 560 3.54 -7.26 -0.04
C GLY A 560 3.60 -5.78 -0.42
N TYR A 561 2.86 -5.36 -1.44
CA TYR A 561 2.89 -3.98 -1.92
C TYR A 561 1.51 -3.43 -2.23
N ILE A 562 1.35 -2.11 -2.07
CA ILE A 562 0.26 -1.35 -2.70
C ILE A 562 0.81 -0.61 -3.92
N VAL A 563 0.27 -0.87 -5.11
CA VAL A 563 0.78 -0.34 -6.39
C VAL A 563 -0.33 0.10 -7.34
N PRO A 564 -0.04 0.86 -8.41
CA PRO A 564 -1.03 1.20 -9.43
C PRO A 564 -1.65 -0.03 -10.11
N LEU A 565 -2.97 0.00 -10.34
CA LEU A 565 -3.74 -1.06 -11.03
C LEU A 565 -3.20 -1.40 -12.43
N SER A 566 -2.43 -0.52 -13.04
CA SER A 566 -1.79 -0.73 -14.34
C SER A 566 -0.91 -1.98 -14.39
N ILE A 567 -0.41 -2.45 -13.23
CA ILE A 567 0.30 -3.72 -13.11
C ILE A 567 -0.50 -4.89 -13.69
N CYS A 568 -1.83 -4.91 -13.56
CA CYS A 568 -2.65 -6.07 -13.94
C CYS A 568 -2.79 -6.26 -15.47
N GLY A 569 -2.90 -5.18 -16.24
CA GLY A 569 -3.32 -5.28 -17.65
C GLY A 569 -2.61 -4.38 -18.66
N SER A 570 -1.87 -3.37 -18.22
CA SER A 570 -1.19 -2.47 -19.17
C SER A 570 -0.01 -3.18 -19.84
N GLY A 571 0.09 -3.06 -21.17
CA GLY A 571 1.21 -3.61 -21.95
C GLY A 571 2.57 -3.08 -21.50
N ARG A 572 2.61 -1.86 -20.95
CA ARG A 572 3.80 -1.22 -20.39
C ARG A 572 4.43 -2.02 -19.24
N PHE A 573 3.64 -2.80 -18.50
CA PHE A 573 4.09 -3.56 -17.33
C PHE A 573 4.26 -5.07 -17.64
N HIS A 574 4.36 -5.44 -18.91
CA HIS A 574 4.60 -6.83 -19.32
C HIS A 574 5.85 -7.43 -18.65
N GLN A 575 7.00 -6.73 -18.71
CA GLN A 575 8.26 -7.23 -18.14
C GLN A 575 8.16 -7.44 -16.63
N LEU A 576 7.53 -6.51 -15.91
CA LEU A 576 7.31 -6.66 -14.48
C LEU A 576 6.48 -7.93 -14.16
N ARG A 577 5.38 -8.16 -14.87
CA ARG A 577 4.56 -9.37 -14.67
C ARG A 577 5.31 -10.65 -15.02
N SER A 578 6.16 -10.60 -16.05
CA SER A 578 7.04 -11.72 -16.42
C SER A 578 7.95 -12.10 -15.26
N ILE A 579 8.63 -11.11 -14.67
CA ILE A 579 9.57 -11.32 -13.57
C ILE A 579 8.84 -11.78 -12.31
N ILE A 580 7.68 -11.19 -11.98
CA ILE A 580 6.86 -11.67 -10.85
C ILE A 580 6.55 -13.15 -11.05
N LYS A 581 6.07 -13.56 -12.22
CA LYS A 581 5.76 -14.96 -12.52
C LYS A 581 6.99 -15.89 -12.43
N GLN A 582 8.17 -15.42 -12.85
CA GLN A 582 9.40 -16.21 -12.82
C GLN A 582 9.93 -16.44 -11.40
N HIS A 583 9.76 -15.46 -10.50
CA HIS A 583 10.35 -15.47 -9.16
C HIS A 583 9.36 -15.78 -8.03
N THR A 584 8.09 -16.04 -8.34
CA THR A 584 7.06 -16.29 -7.32
C THR A 584 6.30 -17.59 -7.58
N SER A 585 5.83 -18.24 -6.51
CA SER A 585 5.06 -19.49 -6.58
C SER A 585 3.55 -19.26 -6.43
N ALA A 586 3.16 -18.14 -5.82
CA ALA A 586 1.76 -17.73 -5.69
C ALA A 586 1.69 -16.21 -5.52
N HIS A 587 0.63 -15.60 -6.07
CA HIS A 587 0.42 -14.17 -5.95
C HIS A 587 -1.05 -13.76 -6.01
N TRP A 588 -1.42 -12.80 -5.15
CA TRP A 588 -2.76 -12.29 -4.94
C TRP A 588 -2.83 -10.81 -5.34
N PHE A 589 -3.88 -10.44 -6.06
CA PHE A 589 -4.15 -9.06 -6.50
C PHE A 589 -5.53 -8.62 -6.03
N ALA A 590 -5.59 -7.69 -5.06
CA ALA A 590 -6.83 -7.03 -4.66
C ALA A 590 -6.92 -5.63 -5.26
N ASN A 591 -7.93 -5.41 -6.11
CA ASN A 591 -8.00 -4.26 -7.01
C ASN A 591 -9.03 -3.24 -6.52
N PHE A 592 -8.69 -1.95 -6.54
CA PHE A 592 -9.53 -0.87 -5.97
C PHE A 592 -9.76 0.27 -6.97
N GLU A 593 -11.03 0.70 -7.06
CA GLU A 593 -11.46 1.83 -7.88
C GLU A 593 -11.21 3.17 -7.17
N ILE A 594 -11.22 4.27 -7.94
CA ILE A 594 -11.17 5.65 -7.42
C ILE A 594 -12.56 6.28 -7.27
N PHE A 595 -13.58 5.64 -7.80
CA PHE A 595 -14.97 6.06 -7.79
C PHE A 595 -15.90 4.90 -7.35
N PRO A 596 -16.89 5.14 -6.47
CA PRO A 596 -17.27 6.43 -5.86
C PRO A 596 -16.27 6.99 -4.84
N CYS A 597 -15.48 6.14 -4.17
CA CYS A 597 -14.50 6.55 -3.18
C CYS A 597 -13.09 6.06 -3.53
N ARG A 598 -12.07 6.77 -3.04
CA ARG A 598 -10.65 6.48 -3.27
C ARG A 598 -10.04 5.83 -2.04
N LEU A 599 -9.11 4.90 -2.26
CA LEU A 599 -8.39 4.25 -1.17
C LEU A 599 -7.57 5.26 -0.35
N PHE A 600 -6.91 6.21 -1.03
CA PHE A 600 -6.15 7.30 -0.42
C PHE A 600 -6.66 8.66 -0.89
N ASP A 601 -6.93 9.58 0.05
CA ASP A 601 -7.58 10.86 -0.25
C ASP A 601 -6.74 11.77 -1.16
N GLY A 602 -5.40 11.66 -1.05
CA GLY A 602 -4.42 12.41 -1.84
C GLY A 602 -4.04 11.80 -3.19
N ALA A 603 -4.41 10.54 -3.45
CA ALA A 603 -4.02 9.81 -4.66
C ALA A 603 -5.20 9.66 -5.62
N PHE A 604 -5.09 10.24 -6.82
CA PHE A 604 -6.05 10.01 -7.91
C PHE A 604 -5.56 8.87 -8.80
N GLN A 605 -5.35 7.70 -8.18
CA GLN A 605 -4.78 6.53 -8.81
C GLN A 605 -5.57 5.31 -8.41
N ARG A 606 -5.95 4.47 -9.37
CA ARG A 606 -6.48 3.13 -9.08
C ARG A 606 -5.35 2.25 -8.61
N LEU A 607 -5.60 1.47 -7.57
CA LEU A 607 -4.57 0.72 -6.86
C LEU A 607 -4.88 -0.77 -6.83
N SER A 608 -3.82 -1.55 -6.62
CA SER A 608 -3.87 -2.99 -6.41
C SER A 608 -2.93 -3.35 -5.26
N ILE A 609 -3.44 -4.11 -4.28
CA ILE A 609 -2.60 -4.78 -3.29
C ILE A 609 -2.06 -6.05 -3.96
N LEU A 610 -0.74 -6.15 -4.05
CA LEU A 610 0.01 -7.32 -4.48
C LEU A 610 0.56 -8.03 -3.25
N LEU A 611 0.16 -9.29 -3.04
CA LEU A 611 0.85 -10.20 -2.12
C LEU A 611 1.51 -11.30 -2.96
N ALA A 612 2.73 -11.70 -2.65
CA ALA A 612 3.40 -12.76 -3.38
C ALA A 612 4.30 -13.60 -2.46
N ARG A 613 4.39 -14.88 -2.77
CA ARG A 613 5.37 -15.80 -2.17
C ARG A 613 6.51 -16.02 -3.14
N HIS A 614 7.74 -15.80 -2.72
CA HIS A 614 8.91 -16.09 -3.53
C HIS A 614 8.98 -17.60 -3.81
N GLY A 615 9.19 -17.96 -5.07
CA GLY A 615 9.33 -19.33 -5.55
C GLY A 615 10.72 -19.56 -6.13
N ILE A 616 11.23 -20.80 -6.03
CA ILE A 616 12.42 -21.23 -6.79
C ILE A 616 12.02 -21.69 -8.19
N ARG A 617 10.74 -22.08 -8.34
CA ARG A 617 10.15 -22.51 -9.61
C ARG A 617 8.90 -21.68 -9.88
N PRO A 618 8.65 -21.30 -11.14
CA PRO A 618 7.42 -20.61 -11.50
C PRO A 618 6.23 -21.55 -11.32
N GLU A 619 5.28 -21.15 -10.50
CA GLU A 619 3.97 -21.79 -10.38
C GLU A 619 2.88 -20.81 -10.78
N ASN A 620 1.84 -21.29 -11.46
CA ASN A 620 0.78 -20.44 -11.99
C ASN A 620 -0.40 -20.31 -11.01
N ASN A 621 -0.12 -19.93 -9.76
CA ASN A 621 -1.13 -19.73 -8.73
C ASN A 621 -1.46 -18.24 -8.59
N VAL A 622 -2.36 -17.77 -9.45
CA VAL A 622 -2.79 -16.37 -9.49
C VAL A 622 -4.18 -16.25 -8.89
N PHE A 623 -4.32 -15.34 -7.93
CA PHE A 623 -5.57 -15.08 -7.24
C PHE A 623 -5.93 -13.61 -7.37
N VAL A 624 -7.17 -13.29 -7.71
CA VAL A 624 -7.57 -11.93 -8.07
C VAL A 624 -8.92 -11.58 -7.48
N THR A 625 -9.16 -10.30 -7.23
CA THR A 625 -10.50 -9.77 -7.02
C THR A 625 -11.01 -9.03 -8.26
N LYS A 626 -12.31 -8.78 -8.32
CA LYS A 626 -12.84 -7.71 -9.17
C LYS A 626 -12.28 -6.36 -8.75
N ILE A 627 -12.46 -5.34 -9.58
CA ILE A 627 -12.22 -3.96 -9.14
C ILE A 627 -13.28 -3.62 -8.09
N GLN A 628 -12.85 -3.43 -6.85
CA GLN A 628 -13.68 -3.07 -5.71
C GLN A 628 -14.14 -1.61 -5.87
N ARG A 629 -15.45 -1.43 -6.05
CA ARG A 629 -16.15 -0.14 -6.00
C ARG A 629 -16.83 -0.02 -4.65
N TRP A 630 -16.83 1.17 -4.06
CA TRP A 630 -17.35 1.38 -2.72
C TRP A 630 -17.66 2.86 -2.42
N TYR A 631 -18.61 3.09 -1.51
CA TYR A 631 -18.95 4.41 -0.95
C TYR A 631 -18.17 4.66 0.35
N ALA A 632 -17.91 5.92 0.70
CA ALA A 632 -17.10 6.28 1.87
C ALA A 632 -17.52 5.59 3.19
N THR A 633 -18.82 5.40 3.40
CA THR A 633 -19.41 4.72 4.57
C THR A 633 -19.07 3.23 4.66
N GLU A 634 -18.63 2.62 3.57
CA GLU A 634 -18.25 1.20 3.50
C GLU A 634 -16.78 0.95 3.87
N ARG A 635 -15.97 2.02 4.06
CA ARG A 635 -14.55 1.92 4.42
C ARG A 635 -14.27 0.95 5.56
N PRO A 636 -15.03 0.93 6.68
CA PRO A 636 -14.71 0.07 7.82
C PRO A 636 -14.72 -1.43 7.52
N HIS A 637 -15.41 -1.86 6.45
CA HIS A 637 -15.55 -3.28 6.09
C HIS A 637 -14.89 -3.63 4.75
N LEU A 638 -14.31 -2.65 4.05
CA LEU A 638 -13.79 -2.83 2.69
C LEU A 638 -12.74 -3.94 2.59
N ILE A 639 -11.80 -3.96 3.54
CA ILE A 639 -10.71 -4.95 3.58
C ILE A 639 -11.21 -6.31 4.05
N ASP A 640 -12.13 -6.34 5.02
CA ASP A 640 -12.71 -7.57 5.58
C ASP A 640 -13.53 -8.37 4.54
N LEU A 641 -14.08 -7.66 3.54
CA LEU A 641 -14.91 -8.26 2.50
C LEU A 641 -14.14 -8.67 1.24
N ILE A 642 -12.81 -8.47 1.19
CA ILE A 642 -11.96 -8.95 0.08
C ILE A 642 -12.20 -10.44 -0.15
N ALA A 643 -12.44 -10.84 -1.41
CA ALA A 643 -12.65 -12.22 -1.83
C ALA A 643 -11.81 -12.51 -3.07
N TYR A 644 -10.88 -13.47 -2.97
CA TYR A 644 -10.06 -13.84 -4.11
C TYR A 644 -10.66 -15.00 -4.90
N THR A 645 -10.50 -14.93 -6.21
CA THR A 645 -10.80 -15.99 -7.16
C THR A 645 -9.51 -16.46 -7.81
N LYS A 646 -9.28 -17.77 -7.83
CA LYS A 646 -8.15 -18.36 -8.57
C LYS A 646 -8.40 -18.23 -10.07
N THR A 647 -7.43 -17.73 -10.82
CA THR A 647 -7.52 -17.67 -12.28
C THR A 647 -7.03 -18.98 -12.89
N GLN A 648 -7.70 -19.43 -13.95
CA GLN A 648 -7.36 -20.62 -14.71
C GLN A 648 -7.18 -20.28 -16.20
N CYS A 649 -7.93 -19.32 -16.70
CA CYS A 649 -7.98 -18.87 -18.07
C CYS A 649 -6.78 -17.94 -18.38
N THR A 650 -5.97 -18.33 -19.36
CA THR A 650 -4.84 -17.52 -19.85
C THR A 650 -5.20 -16.92 -21.22
N LEU A 651 -6.21 -16.05 -21.23
CA LEU A 651 -6.72 -15.39 -22.44
C LEU A 651 -5.62 -14.62 -23.19
N LYS A 652 -4.73 -13.96 -22.44
CA LYS A 652 -3.50 -13.35 -22.94
C LYS A 652 -2.35 -13.68 -21.99
N PRO A 653 -1.19 -14.14 -22.49
CA PRO A 653 -0.02 -14.35 -21.65
C PRO A 653 0.26 -13.11 -20.81
N LEU A 654 0.45 -13.34 -19.50
CA LEU A 654 0.78 -12.32 -18.52
C LEU A 654 -0.29 -11.23 -18.30
N VAL A 655 -1.48 -11.23 -18.89
CA VAL A 655 -2.55 -10.31 -18.44
C VAL A 655 -3.25 -10.92 -17.22
N ILE A 656 -3.38 -10.14 -16.16
CA ILE A 656 -4.05 -10.55 -14.92
C ILE A 656 -5.52 -10.09 -14.99
N PRO A 657 -6.48 -11.01 -15.17
CA PRO A 657 -7.89 -10.66 -15.18
C PRO A 657 -8.36 -10.22 -13.79
N LYS A 658 -9.48 -9.48 -13.73
CA LYS A 658 -10.08 -9.03 -12.47
C LYS A 658 -11.44 -9.72 -12.32
N LEU A 659 -11.50 -10.72 -11.45
CA LEU A 659 -12.64 -11.65 -11.33
C LEU A 659 -13.35 -11.50 -10.00
N ALA A 660 -14.67 -11.41 -10.03
CA ALA A 660 -15.51 -11.31 -8.85
C ALA A 660 -15.73 -12.66 -8.15
N SER A 661 -15.75 -13.75 -8.91
CA SER A 661 -16.05 -15.10 -8.40
C SER A 661 -15.63 -16.18 -9.41
N PRO A 662 -15.57 -17.47 -8.99
CA PRO A 662 -15.40 -18.59 -9.90
C PRO A 662 -16.49 -18.70 -10.98
N LEU A 663 -17.68 -18.13 -10.74
CA LEU A 663 -18.76 -18.07 -11.73
C LEU A 663 -18.35 -17.22 -12.95
N GLN A 664 -17.69 -16.08 -12.72
CA GLN A 664 -17.18 -15.23 -13.80
C GLN A 664 -16.11 -15.93 -14.64
N GLU A 665 -15.26 -16.74 -14.00
CA GLU A 665 -14.26 -17.55 -14.70
C GLU A 665 -14.91 -18.54 -15.68
N ARG A 666 -15.98 -19.23 -15.25
CA ARG A 666 -16.74 -20.14 -16.12
C ARG A 666 -17.38 -19.42 -17.30
N ILE A 667 -17.94 -18.23 -17.06
CA ILE A 667 -18.49 -17.37 -18.12
C ILE A 667 -17.42 -17.06 -19.17
N LEU A 668 -16.23 -16.64 -18.75
CA LEU A 668 -15.11 -16.36 -19.66
C LEU A 668 -14.71 -17.60 -20.47
N GLN A 669 -14.60 -18.77 -19.83
CA GLN A 669 -14.28 -20.02 -20.53
C GLN A 669 -15.33 -20.37 -21.60
N LYS A 670 -16.62 -20.18 -21.30
CA LYS A 670 -17.71 -20.42 -22.25
C LYS A 670 -17.65 -19.47 -23.45
N ILE A 671 -17.48 -18.17 -23.22
CA ILE A 671 -17.34 -17.17 -24.29
C ILE A 671 -16.23 -17.56 -25.26
N LEU A 672 -15.06 -17.94 -24.73
CA LEU A 672 -13.90 -18.31 -25.54
C LEU A 672 -14.12 -19.61 -26.31
N SER A 673 -14.71 -20.62 -25.66
CA SER A 673 -14.97 -21.90 -26.30
C SER A 673 -15.94 -21.79 -27.48
N GLN A 674 -16.97 -20.95 -27.36
CA GLN A 674 -18.01 -20.78 -28.39
C GLN A 674 -17.58 -19.84 -29.53
N ALA A 675 -16.68 -18.90 -29.25
CA ALA A 675 -16.21 -17.97 -30.27
C ALA A 675 -15.24 -18.60 -31.29
N GLN A 676 -14.67 -19.79 -31.03
CA GLN A 676 -13.78 -20.50 -31.97
C GLN A 676 -12.66 -19.61 -32.54
N ASP A 677 -11.99 -18.84 -31.67
CA ASP A 677 -10.94 -17.85 -32.02
C ASP A 677 -11.40 -16.67 -32.90
N GLN A 678 -12.70 -16.53 -33.17
CA GLN A 678 -13.26 -15.36 -33.82
C GLN A 678 -13.43 -14.20 -32.84
N THR A 679 -13.00 -13.02 -33.28
CA THR A 679 -13.08 -11.78 -32.51
C THR A 679 -13.64 -10.66 -33.37
N ILE A 680 -14.07 -9.55 -32.75
CA ILE A 680 -14.55 -8.37 -33.47
C ILE A 680 -13.53 -7.92 -34.53
N ALA A 681 -12.24 -8.09 -34.28
CA ALA A 681 -11.17 -7.72 -35.22
C ALA A 681 -11.34 -8.30 -36.62
N ILE A 682 -11.82 -9.54 -36.75
CA ILE A 682 -11.97 -10.25 -38.03
C ILE A 682 -13.10 -9.64 -38.88
N LEU A 683 -14.05 -8.96 -38.23
CA LEU A 683 -15.23 -8.39 -38.88
C LEU A 683 -15.00 -6.97 -39.43
N LEU A 684 -13.84 -6.38 -39.12
CA LEU A 684 -13.56 -4.99 -39.44
C LEU A 684 -13.13 -4.83 -40.89
N SER A 685 -13.59 -3.74 -41.50
CA SER A 685 -13.07 -3.23 -42.76
C SER A 685 -11.75 -2.48 -42.52
N ASP A 686 -10.76 -2.71 -43.38
CA ASP A 686 -9.48 -2.00 -43.37
C ASP A 686 -9.61 -0.51 -43.75
N GLN A 687 -10.66 -0.18 -44.49
CA GLN A 687 -10.95 1.19 -44.93
C GLN A 687 -12.21 1.75 -44.24
N PRO A 688 -12.28 3.07 -44.02
CA PRO A 688 -13.50 3.72 -43.57
C PRO A 688 -14.69 3.42 -44.48
N THR A 689 -15.84 3.08 -43.88
CA THR A 689 -17.11 2.81 -44.56
C THR A 689 -18.25 3.61 -43.92
N ASP A 690 -19.40 3.68 -44.59
CA ASP A 690 -20.63 4.28 -44.04
C ASP A 690 -21.25 3.42 -42.91
N HIS A 691 -20.73 2.21 -42.69
CA HIS A 691 -21.20 1.27 -41.69
C HIS A 691 -20.21 1.20 -40.55
N PHE A 692 -20.39 2.08 -39.57
CA PHE A 692 -19.47 2.18 -38.44
C PHE A 692 -20.15 2.14 -37.08
N VAL A 693 -19.36 1.78 -36.08
CA VAL A 693 -19.67 1.99 -34.66
C VAL A 693 -18.72 3.04 -34.12
N TYR A 694 -19.29 4.13 -33.62
CA TYR A 694 -18.56 5.10 -32.81
C TYR A 694 -18.67 4.69 -31.34
N TYR A 695 -17.58 4.75 -30.60
CA TYR A 695 -17.62 4.54 -29.14
C TYR A 695 -16.70 5.50 -28.39
N GLN A 696 -17.08 5.83 -27.16
CA GLN A 696 -16.30 6.68 -26.26
C GLN A 696 -15.25 5.85 -25.51
N GLU A 697 -14.01 6.34 -25.45
CA GLU A 697 -12.94 5.67 -24.70
C GLU A 697 -13.19 5.69 -23.18
N ALA A 698 -13.79 6.77 -22.66
CA ALA A 698 -14.12 6.88 -21.24
C ALA A 698 -15.44 6.16 -20.91
N THR A 699 -15.34 4.94 -20.37
CA THR A 699 -16.49 4.05 -20.12
C THR A 699 -17.02 4.18 -18.68
N ASN A 700 -16.14 4.05 -17.68
CA ASN A 700 -16.47 3.99 -16.26
C ASN A 700 -17.53 2.90 -15.92
N TYR A 701 -18.83 3.23 -15.93
CA TYR A 701 -19.93 2.30 -15.60
C TYR A 701 -20.73 1.79 -16.80
N TRP A 702 -20.65 2.47 -17.95
CA TRP A 702 -21.43 2.13 -19.13
C TRP A 702 -20.61 2.32 -20.40
N THR A 703 -20.59 1.29 -21.25
CA THR A 703 -20.12 1.48 -22.63
C THR A 703 -21.09 2.39 -23.37
N LYS A 704 -20.56 3.22 -24.26
CA LYS A 704 -21.31 4.21 -25.02
C LYS A 704 -20.96 4.06 -26.48
N ALA A 705 -21.55 3.05 -27.12
CA ALA A 705 -21.37 2.75 -28.54
C ALA A 705 -22.64 3.10 -29.33
N VAL A 706 -22.49 3.74 -30.49
CA VAL A 706 -23.62 4.15 -31.35
C VAL A 706 -23.23 4.08 -32.84
N ASN A 707 -24.20 3.77 -33.71
CA ASN A 707 -24.03 3.87 -35.17
C ASN A 707 -24.31 5.31 -35.65
N GLY A 708 -23.41 6.24 -35.32
CA GLY A 708 -23.51 7.66 -35.68
C GLY A 708 -22.51 8.51 -34.88
N ILE A 709 -22.25 9.73 -35.33
CA ILE A 709 -21.36 10.65 -34.60
C ILE A 709 -22.19 11.41 -33.56
N PRO A 710 -21.87 11.32 -32.26
CA PRO A 710 -22.57 12.07 -31.22
C PRO A 710 -22.44 13.58 -31.43
N TYR A 711 -23.45 14.34 -31.00
CA TYR A 711 -23.34 15.80 -31.00
C TYR A 711 -22.22 16.27 -30.08
N TYR A 712 -21.32 17.08 -30.63
CA TYR A 712 -20.26 17.76 -29.89
C TYR A 712 -19.95 19.11 -30.53
N LYS A 713 -19.85 20.14 -29.70
CA LYS A 713 -19.60 21.51 -30.10
C LYS A 713 -18.62 22.15 -29.14
N LYS A 714 -17.52 22.68 -29.68
CA LYS A 714 -16.46 23.35 -28.93
C LYS A 714 -16.37 24.79 -29.38
N ASN A 715 -16.55 25.73 -28.45
CA ASN A 715 -16.48 27.17 -28.71
C ASN A 715 -17.32 27.62 -29.92
N GLY A 716 -18.56 27.14 -30.02
CA GLY A 716 -19.43 27.49 -31.15
C GLY A 716 -19.35 26.53 -32.35
N VAL A 717 -18.26 25.76 -32.51
CA VAL A 717 -18.00 24.93 -33.69
C VAL A 717 -18.39 23.48 -33.44
N ILE A 718 -19.30 22.94 -34.26
CA ILE A 718 -19.69 21.53 -34.23
C ILE A 718 -18.57 20.70 -34.86
N MET A 719 -18.14 19.64 -34.18
CA MET A 719 -17.08 18.75 -34.65
C MET A 719 -17.20 17.36 -33.99
N PRO A 720 -16.56 16.32 -34.54
CA PRO A 720 -16.51 15.02 -33.88
C PRO A 720 -15.87 15.10 -32.48
N PRO A 721 -16.34 14.32 -31.49
CA PRO A 721 -15.76 14.38 -30.14
C PRO A 721 -14.31 13.87 -30.13
N PRO A 722 -13.36 14.59 -29.47
CA PRO A 722 -11.91 14.36 -29.58
C PRO A 722 -11.35 13.07 -28.94
N HIS A 723 -12.20 12.27 -28.28
CA HIS A 723 -11.82 11.00 -27.63
C HIS A 723 -12.73 9.84 -28.04
N GLY A 724 -13.33 9.95 -29.22
CA GLY A 724 -14.08 8.89 -29.85
C GLY A 724 -13.21 7.98 -30.70
N ARG A 725 -13.62 6.72 -30.83
CA ARG A 725 -13.00 5.74 -31.72
C ARG A 725 -14.04 5.15 -32.65
N PHE A 726 -13.58 4.68 -33.81
CA PHE A 726 -14.42 4.13 -34.86
C PHE A 726 -14.03 2.68 -35.12
N LEU A 727 -15.05 1.84 -35.36
CA LEU A 727 -14.94 0.52 -35.98
C LEU A 727 -15.73 0.56 -37.28
N TYR A 728 -15.11 0.18 -38.39
CA TYR A 728 -15.74 0.17 -39.71
C TYR A 728 -16.04 -1.26 -40.14
N PHE A 729 -17.17 -1.47 -40.81
CA PHE A 729 -17.66 -2.79 -41.21
C PHE A 729 -18.09 -2.76 -42.68
N HIS A 730 -18.17 -3.94 -43.31
CA HIS A 730 -18.66 -4.06 -44.70
C HIS A 730 -20.18 -4.05 -44.81
N ALA A 731 -20.91 -4.37 -43.73
CA ALA A 731 -22.37 -4.44 -43.72
C ALA A 731 -22.97 -3.66 -42.56
N ALA A 732 -24.10 -2.98 -42.83
CA ALA A 732 -24.85 -2.23 -41.82
C ALA A 732 -25.38 -3.13 -40.68
N SER A 733 -25.83 -4.35 -41.01
CA SER A 733 -26.32 -5.32 -40.03
C SER A 733 -25.24 -5.71 -39.02
N THR A 734 -24.02 -5.95 -39.48
CA THR A 734 -22.87 -6.25 -38.62
C THR A 734 -22.56 -5.07 -37.70
N ALA A 735 -22.51 -3.85 -38.23
CA ALA A 735 -22.26 -2.66 -37.43
C ALA A 735 -23.34 -2.45 -36.35
N GLN A 736 -24.61 -2.74 -36.65
CA GLN A 736 -25.73 -2.64 -35.71
C GLN A 736 -25.66 -3.72 -34.61
N ALA A 737 -25.41 -4.97 -35.00
CA ALA A 737 -25.24 -6.07 -34.04
C ALA A 737 -24.07 -5.82 -33.08
N ILE A 738 -22.92 -5.38 -33.60
CA ILE A 738 -21.75 -5.08 -32.77
C ILE A 738 -22.00 -3.88 -31.85
N MET A 739 -22.74 -2.87 -32.28
CA MET A 739 -23.17 -1.77 -31.40
C MET A 739 -24.01 -2.27 -30.22
N ALA A 740 -24.95 -3.20 -30.46
CA ALA A 740 -25.73 -3.83 -29.40
C ALA A 740 -24.86 -4.65 -28.44
N ILE A 741 -23.97 -5.49 -28.99
CA ILE A 741 -23.03 -6.30 -28.19
C ILE A 741 -22.15 -5.41 -27.32
N MET A 742 -21.56 -4.34 -27.87
CA MET A 742 -20.69 -3.45 -27.10
C MET A 742 -21.40 -2.74 -25.93
N ASN A 743 -22.70 -2.51 -26.02
CA ASN A 743 -23.51 -1.91 -24.95
C ASN A 743 -24.12 -2.94 -23.98
N SER A 744 -23.94 -4.24 -24.23
CA SER A 744 -24.43 -5.32 -23.35
C SER A 744 -23.76 -5.30 -21.97
N SER A 745 -24.41 -5.87 -20.96
CA SER A 745 -23.77 -6.08 -19.65
C SER A 745 -22.65 -7.12 -19.74
N LEU A 746 -22.76 -8.10 -20.63
CA LEU A 746 -21.69 -9.06 -20.92
C LEU A 746 -20.40 -8.36 -21.36
N PHE A 747 -20.51 -7.40 -22.29
CA PHE A 747 -19.36 -6.61 -22.73
C PHE A 747 -18.85 -5.69 -21.62
N TYR A 748 -19.71 -5.17 -20.76
CA TYR A 748 -19.27 -4.44 -19.56
C TYR A 748 -18.46 -5.33 -18.61
N VAL A 749 -18.87 -6.58 -18.38
CA VAL A 749 -18.11 -7.56 -17.58
C VAL A 749 -16.75 -7.81 -18.23
N TRP A 750 -16.69 -7.99 -19.55
CA TRP A 750 -15.43 -8.10 -20.29
C TRP A 750 -14.52 -6.89 -20.08
N PHE A 751 -15.07 -5.68 -20.22
CA PHE A 751 -14.36 -4.43 -19.97
C PHE A 751 -13.82 -4.37 -18.52
N ALA A 752 -14.64 -4.64 -17.51
CA ALA A 752 -14.23 -4.62 -16.11
C ALA A 752 -13.15 -5.68 -15.80
N THR A 753 -13.17 -6.80 -16.52
CA THR A 753 -12.22 -7.91 -16.36
C THR A 753 -10.82 -7.56 -16.87
N PHE A 754 -10.70 -6.84 -17.99
CA PHE A 754 -9.42 -6.67 -18.69
C PHE A 754 -8.90 -5.23 -18.75
N SER A 755 -9.76 -4.23 -18.58
CA SER A 755 -9.36 -2.81 -18.63
C SER A 755 -8.63 -2.34 -17.37
N ASP A 756 -8.27 -1.05 -17.37
CA ASP A 756 -7.81 -0.30 -16.21
C ASP A 756 -8.97 0.33 -15.41
N GLY A 757 -10.21 -0.06 -15.66
CA GLY A 757 -11.41 0.49 -15.01
C GLY A 757 -11.93 1.81 -15.60
N PHE A 758 -11.28 2.37 -16.63
CA PHE A 758 -11.73 3.63 -17.25
C PHE A 758 -11.64 3.65 -18.78
N HIS A 759 -10.49 3.31 -19.34
CA HIS A 759 -10.22 3.42 -20.77
C HIS A 759 -10.61 2.13 -21.51
N LEU A 760 -11.58 2.24 -22.41
CA LEU A 760 -11.91 1.20 -23.37
C LEU A 760 -10.97 1.30 -24.58
N SER A 761 -9.83 0.64 -24.47
CA SER A 761 -8.82 0.63 -25.54
C SER A 761 -9.35 -0.06 -26.80
N HIS A 762 -8.85 0.38 -27.96
CA HIS A 762 -9.23 -0.21 -29.24
C HIS A 762 -8.91 -1.70 -29.36
N MET A 763 -7.77 -2.11 -28.78
CA MET A 763 -7.39 -3.52 -28.75
C MET A 763 -8.39 -4.34 -27.93
N LEU A 764 -8.77 -3.87 -26.73
CA LEU A 764 -9.73 -4.57 -25.87
C LEU A 764 -11.10 -4.80 -26.53
N VAL A 765 -11.55 -3.84 -27.35
CA VAL A 765 -12.78 -3.98 -28.13
C VAL A 765 -12.59 -5.03 -29.23
N LYS A 766 -11.49 -4.93 -29.99
CA LYS A 766 -11.14 -5.87 -31.06
C LYS A 766 -11.01 -7.31 -30.58
N ASP A 767 -10.49 -7.50 -29.38
CA ASP A 767 -10.27 -8.80 -28.75
C ASP A 767 -11.56 -9.47 -28.26
N PHE A 768 -12.69 -8.76 -28.22
CA PHE A 768 -13.92 -9.35 -27.72
C PHE A 768 -14.33 -10.54 -28.61
N PRO A 769 -14.50 -11.75 -28.05
CA PRO A 769 -14.86 -12.92 -28.83
C PRO A 769 -16.29 -12.81 -29.35
N VAL A 770 -16.49 -13.11 -30.63
CA VAL A 770 -17.82 -13.06 -31.28
C VAL A 770 -17.90 -14.09 -32.39
N SER A 771 -19.00 -14.83 -32.45
CA SER A 771 -19.26 -15.83 -33.49
C SER A 771 -20.10 -15.25 -34.63
N SER A 772 -19.94 -15.79 -35.84
CA SER A 772 -20.73 -15.39 -37.02
C SER A 772 -22.24 -15.51 -36.85
N GLN A 773 -22.68 -16.47 -36.05
CA GLN A 773 -24.10 -16.71 -35.79
C GLN A 773 -24.77 -15.52 -35.10
N LEU A 774 -24.05 -14.73 -34.29
CA LEU A 774 -24.64 -13.63 -33.53
C LEU A 774 -25.06 -12.46 -34.42
N TYR A 775 -24.18 -11.99 -35.30
CA TYR A 775 -24.47 -10.80 -36.12
C TYR A 775 -25.35 -11.09 -37.34
N GLU A 776 -25.68 -12.36 -37.59
CA GLU A 776 -26.66 -12.80 -38.60
C GLU A 776 -28.06 -13.02 -38.00
N GLN A 777 -28.22 -13.02 -36.67
CA GLN A 777 -29.51 -13.21 -36.00
C GLN A 777 -30.44 -11.99 -36.16
N LYS A 778 -31.65 -12.25 -36.64
CA LYS A 778 -32.69 -11.22 -36.87
C LYS A 778 -33.15 -10.56 -35.57
N GLU A 779 -33.26 -11.32 -34.48
CA GLU A 779 -33.69 -10.84 -33.17
C GLU A 779 -32.71 -9.82 -32.59
N LEU A 780 -31.40 -10.11 -32.67
CA LEU A 780 -30.36 -9.17 -32.25
C LEU A 780 -30.40 -7.88 -33.07
N LEU A 781 -30.65 -7.98 -34.38
CA LEU A 781 -30.80 -6.80 -35.24
C LEU A 781 -31.99 -5.92 -34.82
N GLN A 782 -33.14 -6.52 -34.51
CA GLN A 782 -34.31 -5.79 -34.02
C GLN A 782 -34.04 -5.08 -32.69
N LEU A 783 -33.43 -5.81 -31.73
CA LEU A 783 -33.03 -5.24 -30.45
C LEU A 783 -31.99 -4.12 -30.61
N SER A 784 -31.05 -4.25 -31.55
CA SER A 784 -30.05 -3.21 -31.81
C SER A 784 -30.68 -1.90 -32.29
N GLN A 785 -31.70 -1.96 -33.15
CA GLN A 785 -32.42 -0.78 -33.63
C GLN A 785 -33.21 -0.11 -32.51
N ALA A 786 -33.93 -0.91 -31.70
CA ALA A 786 -34.64 -0.42 -30.53
C ALA A 786 -33.70 0.23 -29.50
N LEU A 787 -32.55 -0.40 -29.24
CA LEU A 787 -31.52 0.13 -28.35
C LEU A 787 -30.99 1.47 -28.86
N GLN A 788 -30.64 1.56 -30.15
CA GLN A 788 -30.15 2.80 -30.73
C GLN A 788 -31.17 3.94 -30.61
N GLN A 789 -32.45 3.65 -30.85
CA GLN A 789 -33.52 4.61 -30.69
C GLN A 789 -33.68 5.04 -29.22
N SER A 790 -33.61 4.10 -28.28
CA SER A 790 -33.68 4.38 -26.84
C SER A 790 -32.51 5.24 -26.36
N ILE A 791 -31.27 4.94 -26.76
CA ILE A 791 -30.09 5.75 -26.41
C ILE A 791 -30.25 7.19 -26.89
N LYS A 792 -30.72 7.38 -28.13
CA LYS A 792 -30.95 8.71 -28.70
C LYS A 792 -32.09 9.45 -27.99
N ALA A 793 -33.19 8.77 -27.67
CA ALA A 793 -34.34 9.36 -26.99
C ALA A 793 -34.00 9.86 -25.58
N HIS A 794 -33.04 9.21 -24.90
CA HIS A 794 -32.61 9.58 -23.55
C HIS A 794 -31.29 10.37 -23.52
N ALA A 795 -30.75 10.73 -24.68
CA ALA A 795 -29.58 11.60 -24.76
C ALA A 795 -29.95 13.02 -24.31
N ARG A 796 -29.15 13.60 -23.41
CA ARG A 796 -29.33 14.99 -22.95
C ARG A 796 -28.18 15.86 -23.44
N LYS A 797 -28.48 17.07 -23.92
CA LYS A 797 -27.44 18.07 -24.19
C LYS A 797 -26.91 18.64 -22.88
N SER A 798 -25.60 18.59 -22.70
CA SER A 798 -24.88 19.04 -21.52
C SER A 798 -23.86 20.10 -21.92
N THR A 799 -23.86 21.23 -21.21
CA THR A 799 -22.92 22.33 -21.45
C THR A 799 -21.94 22.42 -20.27
N ARG A 800 -20.65 22.30 -20.57
CA ARG A 800 -19.56 22.32 -19.58
C ARG A 800 -18.63 23.50 -19.85
N ASN A 801 -18.43 24.31 -18.81
CA ASN A 801 -17.42 25.36 -18.79
C ASN A 801 -16.17 24.80 -18.11
N THR A 802 -15.09 24.56 -18.84
CA THR A 802 -13.83 24.17 -18.19
C THR A 802 -13.14 25.44 -17.66
N ARG A 803 -13.20 25.67 -16.34
CA ARG A 803 -12.34 26.68 -15.70
C ARG A 803 -10.88 26.21 -15.74
N ILE A 804 -9.99 27.16 -16.02
CA ILE A 804 -8.54 27.01 -16.04
C ILE A 804 -8.06 26.63 -14.64
N THR A 805 -7.72 25.36 -14.41
CA THR A 805 -6.75 25.03 -13.37
C THR A 805 -5.39 24.86 -14.02
N ALA A 806 -4.51 25.83 -13.74
CA ALA A 806 -3.04 25.76 -13.81
C ALA A 806 -2.25 26.27 -15.04
N ARG A 807 -2.81 27.07 -15.98
CA ARG A 807 -1.99 27.88 -16.93
C ARG A 807 -2.68 29.21 -17.30
N PRO A 808 -2.09 30.40 -17.05
CA PRO A 808 -2.76 31.70 -17.25
C PRO A 808 -3.12 32.09 -18.70
N ASN A 809 -2.72 31.33 -19.72
CA ASN A 809 -2.79 31.74 -21.14
C ASN A 809 -3.62 30.81 -22.04
N LYS A 810 -4.71 30.19 -21.57
CA LYS A 810 -5.66 29.49 -22.47
C LYS A 810 -7.09 29.94 -22.22
N ASP A 811 -7.76 30.38 -23.28
CA ASP A 811 -9.16 30.83 -23.30
C ASP A 811 -10.10 29.79 -22.65
N GLN A 812 -11.12 30.30 -21.97
CA GLN A 812 -12.19 29.51 -21.38
C GLN A 812 -12.88 28.67 -22.49
N LEU A 813 -12.89 27.34 -22.35
CA LEU A 813 -13.54 26.46 -23.31
C LEU A 813 -15.01 26.24 -22.92
N LEU A 814 -15.90 26.50 -23.87
CA LEU A 814 -17.32 26.15 -23.81
C LEU A 814 -17.50 24.86 -24.61
N ILE A 815 -17.91 23.77 -23.93
CA ILE A 815 -18.16 22.47 -24.55
C ILE A 815 -19.63 22.13 -24.40
N GLU A 816 -20.34 21.92 -25.51
CA GLU A 816 -21.68 21.34 -25.54
C GLU A 816 -21.59 19.92 -26.11
N LEU A 817 -22.15 18.93 -25.44
CA LEU A 817 -22.10 17.53 -25.88
C LEU A 817 -23.40 16.78 -25.56
N GLU A 818 -23.66 15.72 -26.30
CA GLU A 818 -24.70 14.74 -25.94
C GLU A 818 -24.17 13.75 -24.88
N GLU A 819 -24.90 13.68 -23.77
CA GLU A 819 -24.66 12.75 -22.68
C GLU A 819 -25.67 11.61 -22.73
N TYR A 820 -25.17 10.39 -22.95
CA TYR A 820 -25.99 9.18 -23.03
C TYR A 820 -26.26 8.59 -21.64
N ARG A 821 -27.55 8.57 -21.24
CA ARG A 821 -28.03 7.98 -19.98
C ARG A 821 -28.41 6.51 -20.18
N MET A 822 -27.38 5.66 -20.28
CA MET A 822 -27.54 4.24 -20.62
C MET A 822 -28.42 3.44 -19.63
N SER A 823 -28.56 3.89 -18.37
CA SER A 823 -29.45 3.26 -17.38
C SER A 823 -30.91 3.17 -17.85
N HIS A 824 -31.38 4.12 -18.65
CA HIS A 824 -32.77 4.13 -19.16
C HIS A 824 -32.98 3.06 -20.25
N SER A 825 -31.90 2.60 -20.88
CA SER A 825 -31.93 1.54 -21.89
C SER A 825 -31.66 0.15 -21.29
N LYS A 826 -31.54 0.03 -19.96
CA LYS A 826 -31.22 -1.24 -19.28
C LYS A 826 -32.16 -2.40 -19.63
N PRO A 827 -33.49 -2.23 -19.76
CA PRO A 827 -34.37 -3.33 -20.18
C PRO A 827 -34.03 -3.91 -21.56
N LEU A 828 -33.62 -3.05 -22.51
CA LEU A 828 -33.19 -3.51 -23.84
C LEU A 828 -31.81 -4.17 -23.79
N ILE A 829 -30.91 -3.65 -22.96
CA ILE A 829 -29.59 -4.25 -22.69
C ILE A 829 -29.76 -5.66 -22.10
N ASP A 830 -30.70 -5.85 -21.16
CA ASP A 830 -30.98 -7.14 -20.54
C ASP A 830 -31.59 -8.15 -21.50
N ALA A 831 -32.45 -7.69 -22.43
CA ALA A 831 -32.96 -8.53 -23.51
C ALA A 831 -31.84 -8.97 -24.48
N ILE A 832 -30.87 -8.09 -24.76
CA ILE A 832 -29.68 -8.45 -25.54
C ILE A 832 -28.83 -9.47 -24.77
N ASP A 833 -28.58 -9.24 -23.47
CA ASP A 833 -27.82 -10.17 -22.63
C ASP A 833 -28.47 -11.56 -22.54
N ALA A 834 -29.82 -11.65 -22.56
CA ALA A 834 -30.54 -12.92 -22.61
C ALA A 834 -30.28 -13.69 -23.93
N LEU A 835 -30.32 -13.01 -25.07
CA LEU A 835 -29.98 -13.62 -26.37
C LEU A 835 -28.51 -14.06 -26.42
N LEU A 836 -27.61 -13.24 -25.85
CA LEU A 836 -26.19 -13.62 -25.72
C LEU A 836 -26.00 -14.84 -24.81
N ALA A 837 -26.79 -14.96 -23.74
CA ALA A 837 -26.77 -16.12 -22.86
C ALA A 837 -27.17 -17.41 -23.58
N ASP A 838 -28.21 -17.38 -24.40
CA ASP A 838 -28.60 -18.54 -25.20
C ASP A 838 -27.50 -18.94 -26.19
N HIS A 839 -26.88 -17.96 -26.85
CA HIS A 839 -25.78 -18.21 -27.79
C HIS A 839 -24.54 -18.82 -27.11
N TYR A 840 -24.10 -18.26 -25.97
CA TYR A 840 -22.90 -18.73 -25.27
C TYR A 840 -23.15 -19.92 -24.34
N GLY A 841 -24.40 -20.39 -24.22
CA GLY A 841 -24.78 -21.50 -23.34
C GLY A 841 -24.65 -21.15 -21.85
N PHE A 842 -25.02 -19.92 -21.47
CA PHE A 842 -25.03 -19.51 -20.07
C PHE A 842 -26.25 -20.09 -19.34
N THR A 843 -26.03 -20.47 -18.09
CA THR A 843 -27.08 -20.86 -17.16
C THR A 843 -27.84 -19.63 -16.66
N PRO A 844 -29.05 -19.80 -16.08
CA PRO A 844 -29.77 -18.68 -15.45
C PRO A 844 -28.96 -17.95 -14.36
N GLU A 845 -28.14 -18.67 -13.58
CA GLU A 845 -27.25 -18.07 -12.57
C GLU A 845 -26.16 -17.20 -13.21
N GLU A 846 -25.60 -17.63 -14.34
CA GLU A 846 -24.57 -16.88 -15.07
C GLU A 846 -25.14 -15.63 -15.73
N LEU A 847 -26.31 -15.72 -16.36
CA LEU A 847 -27.02 -14.56 -16.91
C LEU A 847 -27.39 -13.56 -15.81
N ASP A 848 -27.92 -14.04 -14.69
CA ASP A 848 -28.24 -13.21 -13.53
C ASP A 848 -27.00 -12.48 -12.99
N PHE A 849 -25.85 -13.16 -12.92
CA PHE A 849 -24.57 -12.53 -12.57
C PHE A 849 -24.18 -11.41 -13.54
N ILE A 850 -24.30 -11.64 -14.86
CA ILE A 850 -23.94 -10.66 -15.90
C ILE A 850 -24.81 -9.40 -15.80
N ILE A 851 -26.14 -9.59 -15.77
CA ILE A 851 -27.13 -8.51 -15.75
C ILE A 851 -26.95 -7.59 -14.53
N HIS A 852 -26.54 -8.16 -13.40
CA HIS A 852 -26.41 -7.44 -12.13
C HIS A 852 -24.97 -7.12 -11.74
N TYR A 853 -24.00 -7.34 -12.62
CA TYR A 853 -22.61 -7.01 -12.36
C TYR A 853 -22.47 -5.48 -12.12
N ASP A 854 -22.06 -5.13 -10.91
CA ASP A 854 -21.96 -3.74 -10.39
C ASP A 854 -23.24 -2.91 -10.55
N HIS A 855 -24.42 -3.56 -10.50
CA HIS A 855 -25.74 -2.94 -10.66
C HIS A 855 -25.92 -1.69 -9.80
N LYS A 856 -25.58 -1.78 -8.50
CA LYS A 856 -25.61 -0.68 -7.52
C LYS A 856 -24.95 0.61 -8.02
N TYR A 857 -23.82 0.49 -8.73
CA TYR A 857 -23.06 1.65 -9.23
C TYR A 857 -23.50 2.06 -10.63
N ARG A 858 -23.96 1.09 -11.45
CA ARG A 858 -24.45 1.34 -12.83
C ARG A 858 -25.80 2.07 -12.83
N MET A 859 -26.68 1.71 -11.91
CA MET A 859 -27.97 2.39 -11.72
C MET A 859 -27.82 3.64 -10.83
N GLY A 860 -26.86 3.63 -9.90
CA GLY A 860 -26.65 4.73 -8.96
C GLY A 860 -27.65 4.72 -7.80
N LYS A 861 -27.44 5.61 -6.82
CA LYS A 861 -28.51 6.06 -5.93
C LYS A 861 -29.25 7.12 -6.74
N ASP A 862 -30.36 6.76 -7.38
CA ASP A 862 -30.97 7.59 -8.39
C ASP A 862 -31.17 9.06 -7.93
N ASP A 863 -31.08 9.97 -8.91
CA ASP A 863 -31.84 11.21 -8.90
C ASP A 863 -33.33 10.86 -8.70
N GLY A 864 -33.76 10.56 -7.48
CA GLY A 864 -35.17 10.46 -7.05
C GLY A 864 -36.13 9.48 -7.74
N GLU A 865 -35.73 8.70 -8.75
CA GLU A 865 -36.68 7.96 -9.61
C GLU A 865 -36.61 6.41 -9.53
N ALA A 866 -35.65 5.82 -8.80
CA ALA A 866 -35.58 4.35 -8.60
C ALA A 866 -36.86 3.77 -7.96
N ASP A 867 -37.42 4.48 -6.98
CA ASP A 867 -38.63 4.04 -6.27
C ASP A 867 -39.87 4.00 -7.19
N MET A 868 -39.88 4.80 -8.27
CA MET A 868 -40.98 4.84 -9.24
C MET A 868 -40.88 3.71 -10.28
N ALA A 869 -39.67 3.30 -10.65
CA ALA A 869 -39.46 2.19 -11.58
C ALA A 869 -39.76 0.83 -10.92
N GLU A 870 -39.37 0.65 -9.65
CA GLU A 870 -39.70 -0.56 -8.89
C GLU A 870 -41.21 -0.63 -8.57
N ALA A 871 -41.84 0.50 -8.23
CA ALA A 871 -43.30 0.58 -8.08
C ALA A 871 -44.04 0.33 -9.40
N ALA A 872 -43.54 0.83 -10.53
CA ALA A 872 -44.13 0.61 -11.85
C ALA A 872 -43.99 -0.84 -12.33
N ILE A 873 -42.84 -1.49 -12.07
CA ILE A 873 -42.62 -2.91 -12.37
C ILE A 873 -43.47 -3.79 -11.45
N TYR A 874 -43.62 -3.43 -10.17
CA TYR A 874 -44.51 -4.12 -9.24
C TYR A 874 -45.99 -3.99 -9.65
N GLN A 875 -46.43 -2.80 -10.05
CA GLN A 875 -47.80 -2.59 -10.55
C GLN A 875 -48.04 -3.26 -11.91
N ALA A 876 -47.05 -3.30 -12.81
CA ALA A 876 -47.16 -4.04 -14.07
C ALA A 876 -47.24 -5.56 -13.86
N ARG A 877 -46.50 -6.11 -12.88
CA ARG A 877 -46.59 -7.53 -12.49
C ARG A 877 -47.95 -7.87 -11.87
N GLN A 878 -48.49 -7.01 -11.01
CA GLN A 878 -49.83 -7.15 -10.44
C GLN A 878 -50.95 -7.05 -11.50
N ALA A 879 -50.79 -6.20 -12.51
CA ALA A 879 -51.73 -6.07 -13.62
C ALA A 879 -51.72 -7.30 -14.55
N LEU A 880 -50.54 -7.87 -14.82
CA LEU A 880 -50.38 -9.10 -15.60
C LEU A 880 -50.89 -10.34 -14.86
N GLN A 881 -50.75 -10.37 -13.54
CA GLN A 881 -51.24 -11.48 -12.71
C GLN A 881 -52.77 -11.47 -12.60
N LYS A 882 -53.39 -10.29 -12.50
CA LYS A 882 -54.87 -10.14 -12.56
C LYS A 882 -55.46 -10.50 -13.92
N GLN A 883 -54.74 -10.26 -15.03
CA GLN A 883 -55.20 -10.69 -16.36
C GLN A 883 -55.10 -12.20 -16.59
N SER A 884 -54.32 -12.93 -15.78
CA SER A 884 -54.25 -14.40 -15.83
C SER A 884 -55.26 -15.11 -14.92
N GLU A 885 -55.95 -14.38 -14.05
CA GLU A 885 -57.00 -14.92 -13.17
C GLU A 885 -58.42 -14.66 -13.71
N ASP A 886 -58.58 -13.73 -14.67
CA ASP A 886 -59.84 -13.43 -15.38
C ASP A 886 -59.91 -14.07 -16.80
N LEU A 887 -58.97 -14.96 -17.13
CA LEU A 887 -58.96 -15.86 -18.30
C LEU A 887 -58.95 -17.31 -17.83
#